data_AF-A0A5N5XEN4-F1
#
_entry.id   AF-A0A5N5XEN4-F1
#
_cell.length_a   1.000
_cell.length_b   1.000
_cell.length_c   1.000
_cell.angle_alpha   90.00
_cell.angle_beta   90.00
_cell.angle_gamma   90.00
#
_symmetry.space_group_name_H-M   'P 1'
#
loop_
_entity.id
_entity.type
_entity.pdbx_description
1 polymer ?
#
loop_
_entity_poly.entity_id
_entity_poly.type
_entity_poly.pdbx_seq_one_letter_code
_entity_poly.pdbx_strand_id
1 'polypeptide(L)'
;MRLSESTTVAFGLLCAATASLHPRRSYETRDFFALHLDESTSPDDIAQRLGARHEGQVGELNQHHTFSIPKESGADLNALLEHVRVRRKPSSTGEGQGLTLDKKAMDLDGILWSQKLAPKQRLVKRAPPADQLARAPSKEENPEAALTQKRVAYSLGITDPIFTGQWHLYNTVQVGHDLNVTSVWLEGITGKGVITAVVDDGLDMYSNDLKPNYFAEGSYDFNDKTPEPRPRLDDDRHGTRCSGEIAAARNNVCGVGVAYDSQIAGIRILSAPIDDADEASAINYGFQRNDIYSCSWGPPDDGATMEAPGILIKRAMVNGVQNGRGGKGSIFVFAAGNGAGYDDNCNFDGYTNSIYSITVGAIDREGKHPSYSESCSAQLVVAYSSGSSDAIHTTDVGTDKCYSLHGGTSAAGPLAAGAMALALSARPELTWRDAQYLMIETAIPVHEDDGSWQDTKIGKKFSHDWGYGKVDAYSLVQLAKKWELVNPQAWFHSPWLRVKHEIPQGDQGLVSSYEVTGDMMYKANLDKLEHVTVTMNVNHTRRGDLSVELRSPEGIVSYLSTARRSDHEKGGYNDWTFMTVAHWGESGVGKWTVIVKDTKVNEHTGEFIDWRLNLWGLSIDGSSQPLHPMPDQHDDDHSIEDAIVATTSVHPGPTKTDSPSVPTDIVDRPVNAKPTAQPSTPSDAPTEQTSEAPTPAKPGATESPSATFSSDSFLPSFFPTFGASKRTQAWIYAAIGSIIVFCIGLGVYFQVQRRKRLRNDPRDDYDFEMIEDEDEGHATNGRSGRTQRRGGELYNAFAGESDEEPLFSDEEDEPYRDQALSEDRERRRSTSGDHAR
;
A
#
# COMPACT_ATOMS: atom_id res chain seq x y z
N MET A 1 51.92 -13.00 46.20
CA MET A 1 51.70 -12.82 44.75
C MET A 1 50.22 -12.60 44.52
N ARG A 2 49.84 -11.50 43.84
CA ARG A 2 48.53 -11.30 43.21
C ARG A 2 48.80 -11.18 41.72
N LEU A 3 48.26 -12.04 40.87
CA LEU A 3 48.24 -11.97 39.39
C LEU A 3 47.70 -13.31 38.83
N SER A 4 46.37 -13.46 38.73
CA SER A 4 45.73 -14.57 38.00
C SER A 4 44.25 -14.34 37.69
N GLU A 5 43.51 -13.64 38.56
CA GLU A 5 42.04 -13.49 38.43
C GLU A 5 41.62 -12.39 37.43
N SER A 6 42.44 -11.35 37.24
CA SER A 6 42.12 -10.22 36.36
C SER A 6 42.06 -10.55 34.87
N THR A 7 42.82 -11.56 34.43
CA THR A 7 42.93 -11.95 33.01
C THR A 7 41.68 -12.65 32.47
N THR A 8 40.97 -13.44 33.29
CA THR A 8 39.80 -14.21 32.85
C THR A 8 38.58 -13.31 32.64
N VAL A 9 38.40 -12.30 33.49
CA VAL A 9 37.31 -11.31 33.38
C VAL A 9 37.51 -10.42 32.14
N ALA A 10 38.75 -10.04 31.83
CA ALA A 10 39.08 -9.25 30.64
C ALA A 10 38.69 -9.96 29.33
N PHE A 11 38.95 -11.27 29.20
CA PHE A 11 38.53 -12.04 28.02
C PHE A 11 37.01 -12.19 27.91
N GLY A 12 36.29 -12.37 29.02
CA GLY A 12 34.83 -12.39 29.02
C GLY A 12 34.21 -11.08 28.51
N LEU A 13 34.74 -9.94 28.97
CA LEU A 13 34.29 -8.61 28.54
C LEU A 13 34.65 -8.29 27.08
N LEU A 14 35.82 -8.73 26.59
CA LEU A 14 36.20 -8.56 25.20
C LEU A 14 35.30 -9.35 24.24
N CYS A 15 34.95 -10.60 24.58
CA CYS A 15 34.00 -11.39 23.77
C CYS A 15 32.58 -10.81 23.81
N ALA A 16 32.14 -10.24 24.94
CA ALA A 16 30.85 -9.54 25.02
C ALA A 16 30.83 -8.25 24.16
N ALA A 17 31.91 -7.48 24.17
CA ALA A 17 32.04 -6.26 23.37
C ALA A 17 32.07 -6.52 21.84
N THR A 18 32.55 -7.69 21.41
CA THR A 18 32.49 -8.08 19.99
C THR A 18 31.13 -8.57 19.52
N ALA A 19 30.21 -8.94 20.43
CA ALA A 19 28.90 -9.50 20.07
C ALA A 19 27.85 -8.44 19.69
N SER A 20 28.03 -7.19 20.12
CA SER A 20 27.07 -6.09 19.95
C SER A 20 27.49 -5.01 18.94
N LEU A 21 28.64 -5.18 18.26
CA LEU A 21 29.16 -4.24 17.26
C LEU A 21 29.08 -4.79 15.84
N HIS A 22 27.89 -5.23 15.43
CA HIS A 22 27.51 -5.06 14.03
C HIS A 22 27.26 -3.57 13.80
N PRO A 23 28.08 -2.84 13.03
CA PRO A 23 27.81 -1.43 12.76
C PRO A 23 26.47 -1.35 12.01
N ARG A 24 25.54 -0.52 12.51
CA ARG A 24 24.30 -0.16 11.79
C ARG A 24 24.63 0.15 10.33
N ARG A 25 23.82 -0.31 9.36
CA ARG A 25 24.05 -0.11 7.91
C ARG A 25 24.13 1.40 7.59
N SER A 26 25.33 1.96 7.65
CA SER A 26 25.58 3.39 7.43
C SER A 26 25.55 3.67 5.93
N TYR A 27 24.34 3.87 5.42
CA TYR A 27 24.07 4.36 4.07
C TYR A 27 24.61 5.78 3.82
N GLU A 28 25.19 6.45 4.82
CA GLU A 28 25.98 7.67 4.63
C GLU A 28 27.41 7.37 4.13
N THR A 29 28.04 6.32 4.66
CA THR A 29 29.47 6.01 4.44
C THR A 29 29.72 4.89 3.45
N ARG A 30 28.73 4.02 3.22
CA ARG A 30 28.83 2.83 2.36
C ARG A 30 27.64 2.73 1.42
N ASP A 31 27.88 2.22 0.22
CA ASP A 31 26.86 1.73 -0.68
C ASP A 31 26.65 0.23 -0.44
N PHE A 32 25.39 -0.22 -0.48
CA PHE A 32 25.01 -1.62 -0.27
C PHE A 32 24.38 -2.20 -1.53
N PHE A 33 24.52 -3.51 -1.72
CA PHE A 33 23.94 -4.25 -2.84
C PHE A 33 23.66 -5.70 -2.44
N ALA A 34 22.62 -6.29 -3.03
CA ALA A 34 22.29 -7.71 -2.90
C ALA A 34 22.74 -8.46 -4.16
N LEU A 35 23.31 -9.65 -3.97
CA LEU A 35 23.60 -10.61 -5.03
C LEU A 35 22.86 -11.93 -4.77
N HIS A 36 22.44 -12.61 -5.83
CA HIS A 36 22.11 -14.04 -5.81
C HIS A 36 23.32 -14.77 -6.37
N LEU A 37 23.80 -15.79 -5.67
CA LEU A 37 24.97 -16.59 -6.05
C LEU A 37 24.54 -18.01 -6.42
N ASP A 38 25.34 -18.68 -7.25
CA ASP A 38 25.24 -20.13 -7.48
C ASP A 38 25.67 -20.92 -6.23
N GLU A 39 25.14 -22.13 -6.04
CA GLU A 39 25.43 -22.96 -4.85
C GLU A 39 26.91 -23.32 -4.68
N SER A 40 27.70 -23.31 -5.76
CA SER A 40 29.15 -23.55 -5.71
C SER A 40 29.98 -22.32 -5.32
N THR A 41 29.36 -21.14 -5.19
CA THR A 41 30.05 -19.85 -5.10
C THR A 41 30.14 -19.32 -3.67
N SER A 42 31.35 -19.29 -3.12
CA SER A 42 31.66 -18.69 -1.81
C SER A 42 31.32 -17.18 -1.78
N PRO A 43 30.44 -16.71 -0.87
CA PRO A 43 30.15 -15.29 -0.70
C PRO A 43 31.39 -14.47 -0.30
N ASP A 44 32.27 -15.05 0.53
CA ASP A 44 33.46 -14.38 1.03
C ASP A 44 34.55 -14.25 -0.07
N ASP A 45 34.63 -15.22 -0.99
CA ASP A 45 35.47 -15.11 -2.20
C ASP A 45 34.99 -13.98 -3.11
N ILE A 46 33.66 -13.86 -3.29
CA ILE A 46 33.06 -12.77 -4.06
C ILE A 46 33.33 -11.42 -3.37
N ALA A 47 33.17 -11.33 -2.05
CA ALA A 47 33.51 -10.12 -1.29
C ALA A 47 34.99 -9.73 -1.48
N GLN A 48 35.92 -10.69 -1.35
CA GLN A 48 37.34 -10.44 -1.53
C GLN A 48 37.69 -10.00 -2.97
N ARG A 49 37.08 -10.62 -3.99
CA ARG A 49 37.26 -10.23 -5.40
C ARG A 49 36.75 -8.80 -5.63
N LEU A 50 35.55 -8.48 -5.18
CA LEU A 50 34.89 -7.19 -5.38
C LEU A 50 35.46 -6.04 -4.52
N GLY A 51 36.38 -6.31 -3.59
CA GLY A 51 36.81 -5.33 -2.58
C GLY A 51 35.70 -4.95 -1.59
N ALA A 52 34.66 -5.78 -1.51
CA ALA A 52 33.47 -5.56 -0.70
C ALA A 52 33.60 -6.22 0.68
N ARG A 53 32.71 -5.83 1.59
CA ARG A 53 32.40 -6.57 2.81
C ARG A 53 31.14 -7.38 2.58
N HIS A 54 31.15 -8.66 2.91
CA HIS A 54 29.95 -9.49 3.04
C HIS A 54 29.26 -9.12 4.38
N GLU A 55 27.95 -8.85 4.33
CA GLU A 55 27.14 -8.43 5.49
C GLU A 55 26.18 -9.53 5.98
N GLY A 56 26.12 -10.67 5.28
CA GLY A 56 25.26 -11.81 5.60
C GLY A 56 24.21 -12.12 4.53
N GLN A 57 23.41 -13.18 4.79
CA GLN A 57 22.28 -13.59 3.95
C GLN A 57 21.12 -12.57 4.04
N VAL A 58 20.31 -12.47 2.97
CA VAL A 58 19.06 -11.70 2.90
C VAL A 58 17.95 -12.51 3.60
N GLY A 59 17.95 -12.47 4.94
CA GLY A 59 16.99 -13.19 5.75
C GLY A 59 16.99 -14.69 5.45
N GLU A 60 15.82 -15.24 5.17
CA GLU A 60 15.60 -16.67 4.89
C GLU A 60 15.73 -17.03 3.39
N LEU A 61 16.29 -16.15 2.56
CA LEU A 61 16.54 -16.45 1.13
C LEU A 61 17.92 -17.08 0.93
N ASN A 62 17.93 -18.40 0.69
CA ASN A 62 19.15 -19.15 0.34
C ASN A 62 19.92 -18.50 -0.82
N GLN A 63 21.25 -18.49 -0.72
CA GLN A 63 22.20 -17.92 -1.69
C GLN A 63 22.00 -16.44 -2.06
N HIS A 64 21.12 -15.71 -1.37
CA HIS A 64 20.95 -14.26 -1.53
C HIS A 64 21.75 -13.55 -0.44
N HIS A 65 22.76 -12.77 -0.80
CA HIS A 65 23.70 -12.17 0.14
C HIS A 65 23.79 -10.66 -0.02
N THR A 66 23.88 -9.95 1.11
CA THR A 66 24.12 -8.49 1.14
C THR A 66 25.61 -8.21 1.22
N PHE A 67 26.06 -7.23 0.44
CA PHE A 67 27.43 -6.74 0.40
C PHE A 67 27.46 -5.22 0.53
N SER A 68 28.61 -4.68 0.94
CA SER A 68 28.83 -3.23 1.05
C SER A 68 30.23 -2.80 0.61
N ILE A 69 30.33 -1.60 0.03
CA ILE A 69 31.58 -0.97 -0.44
C ILE A 69 31.62 0.49 0.08
N PRO A 70 32.78 1.07 0.45
CA PRO A 70 32.89 2.48 0.82
C PRO A 70 32.40 3.40 -0.31
N LYS A 71 31.65 4.47 -0.01
CA LYS A 71 31.09 5.34 -1.05
C LYS A 71 32.12 6.03 -1.95
N GLU A 72 33.34 6.23 -1.47
CA GLU A 72 34.46 6.75 -2.26
C GLU A 72 34.79 5.85 -3.48
N SER A 73 34.43 4.56 -3.42
CA SER A 73 34.54 3.59 -4.52
C SER A 73 33.19 3.29 -5.20
N GLY A 74 32.14 4.07 -4.93
CA GLY A 74 30.77 3.83 -5.42
C GLY A 74 30.60 3.98 -6.94
N ALA A 75 31.50 4.70 -7.62
CA ALA A 75 31.53 4.79 -9.07
C ALA A 75 31.84 3.44 -9.72
N ASP A 76 32.81 2.69 -9.17
CA ASP A 76 33.19 1.37 -9.64
C ASP A 76 32.07 0.35 -9.41
N LEU A 77 31.32 0.46 -8.30
CA LEU A 77 30.18 -0.42 -8.01
C LEU A 77 29.09 -0.33 -9.08
N ASN A 78 28.71 0.88 -9.52
CA ASN A 78 27.69 1.03 -10.56
C ASN A 78 28.17 0.42 -11.89
N ALA A 79 29.42 0.66 -12.28
CA ALA A 79 30.01 0.08 -13.49
C ALA A 79 30.14 -1.45 -13.41
N LEU A 80 30.44 -2.00 -12.22
CA LEU A 80 30.55 -3.43 -11.98
C LEU A 80 29.19 -4.14 -12.01
N LEU A 81 28.15 -3.54 -11.40
CA LEU A 81 26.78 -4.06 -11.48
C LEU A 81 26.27 -4.07 -12.94
N GLU A 82 26.58 -3.04 -13.72
CA GLU A 82 26.26 -3.04 -15.15
C GLU A 82 27.11 -4.03 -15.95
N HIS A 83 28.39 -4.25 -15.63
CA HIS A 83 29.19 -5.29 -16.27
C HIS A 83 28.62 -6.70 -16.01
N VAL A 84 28.17 -6.97 -14.78
CA VAL A 84 27.46 -8.20 -14.39
C VAL A 84 26.13 -8.35 -15.13
N ARG A 85 25.38 -7.27 -15.36
CA ARG A 85 24.13 -7.28 -16.16
C ARG A 85 24.39 -7.50 -17.65
N VAL A 86 25.28 -6.72 -18.26
CA VAL A 86 25.57 -6.75 -19.71
C VAL A 86 26.11 -8.12 -20.13
N ARG A 87 26.95 -8.77 -19.32
CA ARG A 87 27.52 -10.09 -19.63
C ARG A 87 26.47 -11.22 -19.66
N ARG A 88 25.24 -11.00 -19.17
CA ARG A 88 24.12 -11.96 -19.29
C ARG A 88 23.30 -11.84 -20.57
N LYS A 89 23.37 -10.71 -21.30
CA LYS A 89 22.61 -10.57 -22.56
C LYS A 89 23.17 -11.52 -23.63
N PRO A 90 22.37 -12.43 -24.22
CA PRO A 90 22.84 -13.26 -25.33
C PRO A 90 23.29 -12.40 -26.50
N SER A 91 24.47 -12.71 -27.08
CA SER A 91 25.01 -11.98 -28.22
C SER A 91 24.20 -12.30 -29.50
N SER A 92 23.14 -11.55 -29.72
CA SER A 92 22.34 -11.56 -30.97
C SER A 92 22.91 -10.62 -32.05
N THR A 93 24.23 -10.36 -32.02
CA THR A 93 25.00 -9.78 -33.13
C THR A 93 26.48 -10.03 -32.88
N GLY A 94 27.16 -10.65 -33.86
CA GLY A 94 28.60 -10.81 -33.86
C GLY A 94 29.27 -9.77 -34.75
N GLU A 95 29.69 -8.63 -34.19
CA GLU A 95 30.80 -7.82 -34.68
C GLU A 95 31.29 -6.90 -33.56
N GLY A 96 32.62 -6.76 -33.41
CA GLY A 96 33.22 -6.18 -32.20
C GLY A 96 33.99 -4.89 -32.42
N GLN A 97 33.85 -3.95 -31.48
CA GLN A 97 34.85 -2.91 -31.22
C GLN A 97 35.18 -2.91 -29.71
N GLY A 98 36.47 -2.96 -29.39
CA GLY A 98 36.94 -3.19 -28.03
C GLY A 98 37.21 -1.88 -27.28
N LEU A 99 36.49 -1.65 -26.19
CA LEU A 99 36.93 -0.73 -25.13
C LEU A 99 37.92 -1.48 -24.22
N THR A 100 39.20 -1.09 -24.28
CA THR A 100 40.25 -1.70 -23.46
C THR A 100 40.29 -1.08 -22.07
N LEU A 101 39.40 -1.55 -21.19
CA LEU A 101 39.60 -1.50 -19.74
C LEU A 101 40.33 -2.77 -19.25
N ASP A 102 40.97 -2.68 -18.09
CA ASP A 102 42.06 -3.59 -17.71
C ASP A 102 41.63 -5.06 -17.54
N LYS A 103 42.40 -5.97 -18.15
CA LYS A 103 42.16 -7.42 -18.11
C LYS A 103 42.60 -8.09 -16.80
N LYS A 104 42.34 -7.45 -15.65
CA LYS A 104 42.16 -8.18 -14.38
C LYS A 104 40.76 -8.78 -14.38
N ALA A 105 40.58 -9.84 -15.17
CA ALA A 105 39.33 -10.57 -15.24
C ALA A 105 39.02 -11.18 -13.86
N MET A 106 38.15 -10.53 -13.11
CA MET A 106 37.47 -11.17 -12.00
C MET A 106 36.54 -12.20 -12.61
N ASP A 107 36.87 -13.47 -12.39
CA ASP A 107 35.95 -14.56 -12.64
C ASP A 107 34.80 -14.45 -11.64
N LEU A 108 33.64 -14.00 -12.14
CA LEU A 108 32.42 -13.70 -11.39
C LEU A 108 31.24 -14.54 -11.91
N ASP A 109 31.56 -15.65 -12.58
CA ASP A 109 30.61 -16.43 -13.39
C ASP A 109 29.59 -17.20 -12.55
N GLY A 110 29.71 -17.15 -11.22
CA GLY A 110 28.74 -17.62 -10.23
C GLY A 110 27.75 -16.58 -9.69
N ILE A 111 27.74 -15.32 -10.18
CA ILE A 111 26.72 -14.33 -9.78
C ILE A 111 25.49 -14.47 -10.69
N LEU A 112 24.38 -14.99 -10.15
CA LEU A 112 23.12 -15.22 -10.86
C LEU A 112 22.25 -13.97 -11.02
N TRP A 113 22.22 -13.10 -10.00
CA TRP A 113 21.43 -11.85 -10.02
C TRP A 113 22.05 -10.76 -9.13
N SER A 114 21.70 -9.48 -9.36
CA SER A 114 22.31 -8.34 -8.64
C SER A 114 21.48 -7.05 -8.64
N GLN A 115 21.29 -6.44 -7.47
CA GLN A 115 20.60 -5.13 -7.27
C GLN A 115 21.35 -4.23 -6.27
N LYS A 116 21.42 -2.93 -6.56
CA LYS A 116 21.85 -1.91 -5.59
C LYS A 116 20.73 -1.64 -4.58
N LEU A 117 21.06 -1.66 -3.30
CA LEU A 117 20.14 -1.38 -2.19
C LEU A 117 20.19 0.11 -1.81
N ALA A 118 19.05 0.65 -1.38
CA ALA A 118 18.93 2.00 -0.84
C ALA A 118 17.69 2.06 0.05
N PRO A 119 17.72 2.74 1.22
CA PRO A 119 16.54 2.92 2.06
C PRO A 119 15.51 3.81 1.36
N LYS A 120 14.23 3.43 1.43
CA LYS A 120 13.11 4.18 0.83
C LYS A 120 11.90 4.15 1.76
N GLN A 121 11.26 5.29 1.98
CA GLN A 121 9.97 5.36 2.65
C GLN A 121 8.85 5.19 1.59
N ARG A 122 8.67 3.95 1.12
CA ARG A 122 7.62 3.57 0.17
C ARG A 122 6.32 3.19 0.86
N LEU A 123 6.43 2.36 1.88
CA LEU A 123 5.30 1.74 2.56
C LEU A 123 4.68 2.69 3.59
N VAL A 124 3.35 2.68 3.66
CA VAL A 124 2.58 3.42 4.66
C VAL A 124 1.66 2.48 5.44
N LYS A 125 1.56 2.70 6.77
CA LYS A 125 0.55 2.07 7.62
C LYS A 125 -0.82 2.63 7.25
N ARG A 126 -1.78 1.75 6.92
CA ARG A 126 -3.11 2.11 6.37
C ARG A 126 -4.05 2.62 7.48
N ALA A 127 -3.71 3.75 8.08
CA ALA A 127 -4.50 4.37 9.14
C ALA A 127 -5.91 4.74 8.65
N PRO A 128 -6.95 4.65 9.51
CA PRO A 128 -8.31 5.07 9.15
C PRO A 128 -8.32 6.55 8.72
N PRO A 129 -9.22 6.95 7.79
CA PRO A 129 -9.46 8.35 7.51
C PRO A 129 -9.83 9.11 8.79
N ALA A 130 -9.49 10.40 8.84
CA ALA A 130 -9.85 11.29 9.94
C ALA A 130 -11.34 11.71 9.91
N ASP A 131 -12.24 10.73 9.82
CA ASP A 131 -13.67 10.97 9.95
C ASP A 131 -14.01 11.42 11.38
N GLN A 132 -14.89 12.42 11.49
CA GLN A 132 -15.40 12.83 12.78
C GLN A 132 -16.50 11.85 13.16
N LEU A 133 -16.09 10.76 13.82
CA LEU A 133 -16.96 9.76 14.45
C LEU A 133 -17.88 10.43 15.48
N ALA A 134 -18.94 11.06 14.96
CA ALA A 134 -19.95 11.76 15.71
C ALA A 134 -20.67 10.71 16.55
N ARG A 135 -20.49 10.81 17.87
CA ARG A 135 -21.03 9.88 18.87
C ARG A 135 -22.47 9.53 18.52
N ALA A 136 -22.68 8.28 18.12
CA ALA A 136 -24.00 7.81 17.74
C ALA A 136 -25.02 8.07 18.87
N PRO A 137 -26.29 8.40 18.55
CA PRO A 137 -27.35 8.26 19.53
C PRO A 137 -27.36 6.81 20.03
N SER A 138 -27.77 6.59 21.29
CA SER A 138 -27.82 5.25 21.88
C SER A 138 -28.84 4.39 21.14
N LYS A 139 -28.36 3.58 20.18
CA LYS A 139 -29.11 2.52 19.53
C LYS A 139 -29.47 1.48 20.61
N GLU A 140 -30.74 1.13 20.73
CA GLU A 140 -31.19 0.19 21.77
C GLU A 140 -30.62 -1.21 21.51
N GLU A 141 -30.01 -1.83 22.51
CA GLU A 141 -29.54 -3.21 22.40
C GLU A 141 -30.72 -4.17 22.29
N ASN A 142 -30.60 -5.19 21.43
CA ASN A 142 -31.50 -6.34 21.44
C ASN A 142 -31.35 -7.06 22.80
N PRO A 143 -32.41 -7.17 23.63
CA PRO A 143 -32.28 -7.73 24.98
C PRO A 143 -31.87 -9.21 25.00
N GLU A 144 -32.24 -10.00 23.99
CA GLU A 144 -31.88 -11.41 23.87
C GLU A 144 -30.41 -11.58 23.45
N ALA A 145 -29.93 -10.74 22.54
CA ALA A 145 -28.51 -10.69 22.18
C ALA A 145 -27.66 -10.23 23.38
N ALA A 146 -28.07 -9.17 24.09
CA ALA A 146 -27.36 -8.68 25.28
C ALA A 146 -27.34 -9.71 26.43
N LEU A 147 -28.40 -10.51 26.61
CA LEU A 147 -28.42 -11.64 27.54
C LEU A 147 -27.53 -12.80 27.07
N THR A 148 -27.43 -13.02 25.76
CA THR A 148 -26.59 -14.07 25.17
C THR A 148 -25.11 -13.71 25.24
N GLN A 149 -24.72 -12.46 24.94
CA GLN A 149 -23.35 -11.95 25.13
C GLN A 149 -22.90 -12.15 26.60
N LYS A 150 -23.76 -11.82 27.57
CA LYS A 150 -23.50 -12.01 29.01
C LYS A 150 -23.38 -13.49 29.40
N ARG A 151 -24.17 -14.38 28.76
CA ARG A 151 -24.05 -15.84 28.94
C ARG A 151 -22.74 -16.38 28.36
N VAL A 152 -22.37 -15.96 27.15
CA VAL A 152 -21.09 -16.31 26.50
C VAL A 152 -19.93 -15.88 27.39
N ALA A 153 -19.92 -14.62 27.83
CA ALA A 153 -18.87 -14.10 28.70
C ALA A 153 -18.75 -14.89 30.00
N TYR A 154 -19.87 -15.17 30.68
CA TYR A 154 -19.88 -15.99 31.89
C TYR A 154 -19.37 -17.43 31.65
N SER A 155 -19.84 -18.09 30.58
CA SER A 155 -19.43 -19.46 30.25
C SER A 155 -17.96 -19.59 29.84
N LEU A 156 -17.38 -18.55 29.23
CA LEU A 156 -15.98 -18.50 28.80
C LEU A 156 -15.05 -17.82 29.83
N GLY A 157 -15.58 -17.34 30.96
CA GLY A 157 -14.81 -16.61 31.96
C GLY A 157 -14.29 -15.23 31.50
N ILE A 158 -14.86 -14.66 30.44
CA ILE A 158 -14.52 -13.33 29.93
C ILE A 158 -14.97 -12.30 30.97
N THR A 159 -14.02 -11.48 31.41
CA THR A 159 -14.18 -10.46 32.46
C THR A 159 -13.62 -9.09 32.03
N ASP A 160 -13.24 -9.01 30.76
CA ASP A 160 -12.44 -7.98 30.12
C ASP A 160 -13.31 -6.74 29.83
N PRO A 161 -12.92 -5.54 30.31
CA PRO A 161 -13.84 -4.43 30.52
C PRO A 161 -14.46 -3.81 29.26
N ILE A 162 -13.87 -4.02 28.08
CA ILE A 162 -14.38 -3.49 26.79
C ILE A 162 -15.04 -4.57 25.93
N PHE A 163 -15.11 -5.84 26.35
CA PHE A 163 -15.69 -6.94 25.56
C PHE A 163 -17.13 -6.65 25.10
N THR A 164 -17.94 -5.99 25.93
CA THR A 164 -19.31 -5.60 25.54
C THR A 164 -19.34 -4.54 24.43
N GLY A 165 -18.25 -3.77 24.25
CA GLY A 165 -18.03 -2.84 23.14
C GLY A 165 -17.40 -3.47 21.90
N GLN A 166 -16.82 -4.68 21.99
CA GLN A 166 -16.24 -5.43 20.87
C GLN A 166 -17.33 -6.07 19.99
N TRP A 167 -18.15 -5.22 19.38
CA TRP A 167 -19.30 -5.60 18.56
C TRP A 167 -18.92 -6.49 17.37
N HIS A 168 -17.69 -6.40 16.85
CA HIS A 168 -17.15 -7.25 15.79
C HIS A 168 -17.01 -8.72 16.21
N LEU A 169 -16.91 -9.01 17.52
CA LEU A 169 -16.89 -10.37 18.09
C LEU A 169 -18.31 -10.86 18.40
N TYR A 170 -19.19 -9.96 18.88
CA TYR A 170 -20.60 -10.24 19.11
C TYR A 170 -21.45 -8.95 19.14
N ASN A 171 -22.36 -8.77 18.18
CA ASN A 171 -23.08 -7.50 18.00
C ASN A 171 -24.46 -7.50 18.67
N THR A 172 -24.59 -6.76 19.79
CA THR A 172 -25.86 -6.64 20.54
C THR A 172 -26.90 -5.72 19.90
N VAL A 173 -26.54 -4.96 18.86
CA VAL A 173 -27.40 -3.94 18.23
C VAL A 173 -27.83 -4.37 16.83
N GLN A 174 -26.87 -4.63 15.94
CA GLN A 174 -27.10 -5.22 14.63
C GLN A 174 -26.79 -6.73 14.71
N VAL A 175 -27.75 -7.50 15.21
CA VAL A 175 -27.57 -8.94 15.49
C VAL A 175 -27.17 -9.68 14.21
N GLY A 176 -26.05 -10.42 14.24
CA GLY A 176 -25.49 -11.11 13.08
C GLY A 176 -24.54 -10.25 12.23
N HIS A 177 -24.34 -8.97 12.58
CA HIS A 177 -23.28 -8.12 12.02
C HIS A 177 -22.02 -8.19 12.91
N ASP A 178 -21.50 -9.41 13.04
CA ASP A 178 -20.26 -9.79 13.72
C ASP A 178 -19.61 -10.99 13.01
N LEU A 179 -18.42 -11.38 13.46
CA LEU A 179 -17.61 -12.48 12.92
C LEU A 179 -18.14 -13.89 13.27
N ASN A 180 -19.24 -14.02 14.03
CA ASN A 180 -19.77 -15.31 14.52
C ASN A 180 -18.74 -16.13 15.34
N VAL A 181 -17.80 -15.46 15.99
CA VAL A 181 -16.64 -16.11 16.65
C VAL A 181 -17.02 -16.82 17.96
N THR A 182 -18.03 -16.33 18.68
CA THR A 182 -18.38 -16.85 20.02
C THR A 182 -18.75 -18.32 20.02
N SER A 183 -19.31 -18.82 18.92
CA SER A 183 -19.68 -20.22 18.73
C SER A 183 -18.44 -21.13 18.65
N VAL A 184 -17.33 -20.64 18.08
CA VAL A 184 -16.05 -21.34 17.97
C VAL A 184 -15.38 -21.47 19.35
N TRP A 185 -15.37 -20.39 20.13
CA TRP A 185 -14.82 -20.40 21.49
C TRP A 185 -15.58 -21.34 22.43
N LEU A 186 -16.91 -21.45 22.28
CA LEU A 186 -17.75 -22.39 23.04
C LEU A 186 -17.48 -23.86 22.71
N GLU A 187 -16.88 -24.17 21.56
CA GLU A 187 -16.34 -25.49 21.23
C GLU A 187 -14.91 -25.73 21.76
N GLY A 188 -14.30 -24.71 22.40
CA GLY A 188 -12.94 -24.77 22.93
C GLY A 188 -11.84 -24.50 21.89
N ILE A 189 -12.18 -23.93 20.74
CA ILE A 189 -11.21 -23.56 19.68
C ILE A 189 -10.90 -22.06 19.82
N THR A 190 -9.63 -21.74 20.06
CA THR A 190 -9.20 -20.41 20.55
C THR A 190 -7.91 -19.89 19.92
N GLY A 191 -7.40 -20.55 18.88
CA GLY A 191 -6.16 -20.18 18.17
C GLY A 191 -4.90 -20.82 18.74
N LYS A 192 -5.04 -21.58 19.83
CA LYS A 192 -3.92 -22.17 20.57
C LYS A 192 -2.97 -22.98 19.69
N GLY A 193 -1.69 -22.62 19.74
CA GLY A 193 -0.62 -23.31 19.02
C GLY A 193 -0.37 -22.79 17.60
N VAL A 194 -1.08 -21.74 17.19
CA VAL A 194 -0.77 -20.95 15.98
C VAL A 194 0.00 -19.70 16.40
N ILE A 195 0.90 -19.23 15.53
CA ILE A 195 1.65 -17.99 15.71
C ILE A 195 1.36 -17.04 14.56
N THR A 196 0.80 -15.86 14.86
CA THR A 196 0.61 -14.78 13.89
C THR A 196 1.67 -13.71 14.09
N ALA A 197 2.36 -13.30 13.03
CA ALA A 197 3.26 -12.16 13.02
C ALA A 197 2.56 -10.92 12.45
N VAL A 198 2.61 -9.82 13.18
CA VAL A 198 2.15 -8.50 12.72
C VAL A 198 3.35 -7.74 12.19
N VAL A 199 3.36 -7.50 10.88
CA VAL A 199 4.43 -6.79 10.17
C VAL A 199 4.01 -5.32 10.06
N ASP A 200 4.53 -4.44 10.91
CA ASP A 200 3.99 -3.08 11.07
C ASP A 200 4.99 -2.10 11.77
N ASP A 201 4.52 -1.18 12.61
CA ASP A 201 5.30 -0.16 13.36
C ASP A 201 5.77 -0.61 14.77
N GLY A 202 5.37 -1.80 15.21
CA GLY A 202 5.83 -2.42 16.45
C GLY A 202 4.74 -3.06 17.30
N LEU A 203 5.17 -3.81 18.31
CA LEU A 203 4.30 -4.55 19.23
C LEU A 203 4.73 -4.28 20.67
N ASP A 204 3.86 -3.66 21.47
CA ASP A 204 4.10 -3.47 22.91
C ASP A 204 3.95 -4.79 23.69
N MET A 205 5.03 -5.57 23.70
CA MET A 205 5.18 -6.81 24.47
C MET A 205 5.07 -6.63 26.00
N TYR A 206 5.00 -5.39 26.49
CA TYR A 206 4.84 -5.09 27.92
C TYR A 206 3.39 -4.68 28.28
N SER A 207 2.49 -4.55 27.31
CA SER A 207 1.05 -4.50 27.55
C SER A 207 0.60 -5.79 28.24
N ASN A 208 -0.13 -5.69 29.36
CA ASN A 208 -0.66 -6.85 30.08
C ASN A 208 -1.62 -7.69 29.22
N ASP A 209 -2.24 -7.07 28.22
CA ASP A 209 -3.16 -7.68 27.26
C ASP A 209 -2.42 -8.59 26.25
N LEU A 210 -1.25 -8.17 25.75
CA LEU A 210 -0.48 -8.89 24.73
C LEU A 210 0.63 -9.78 25.29
N LYS A 211 1.23 -9.39 26.43
CA LYS A 211 2.35 -10.06 27.08
C LYS A 211 2.16 -11.56 27.36
N PRO A 212 0.97 -12.09 27.68
CA PRO A 212 0.76 -13.53 27.85
C PRO A 212 0.98 -14.33 26.55
N ASN A 213 0.70 -13.70 25.40
CA ASN A 213 0.69 -14.33 24.07
C ASN A 213 1.91 -13.96 23.22
N TYR A 214 2.73 -12.98 23.64
CA TYR A 214 3.90 -12.50 22.91
C TYR A 214 4.93 -13.60 22.61
N PHE A 215 5.36 -13.68 21.34
CA PHE A 215 6.30 -14.67 20.84
C PHE A 215 7.61 -14.03 20.35
N ALA A 216 8.59 -13.98 21.24
CA ALA A 216 9.89 -13.35 20.98
C ALA A 216 10.68 -14.00 19.82
N GLU A 217 10.61 -15.33 19.64
CA GLU A 217 11.36 -16.01 18.58
C GLU A 217 10.85 -15.72 17.15
N GLY A 218 9.59 -15.29 17.02
CA GLY A 218 9.01 -14.84 15.74
C GLY A 218 9.14 -13.35 15.48
N SER A 219 9.73 -12.60 16.43
CA SER A 219 9.72 -11.14 16.47
C SER A 219 11.07 -10.51 16.15
N TYR A 220 11.08 -9.33 15.52
CA TYR A 220 12.30 -8.55 15.24
C TYR A 220 12.02 -7.07 14.92
N ASP A 221 12.99 -6.20 15.19
CA ASP A 221 12.98 -4.79 14.80
C ASP A 221 13.94 -4.54 13.63
N PHE A 222 13.40 -4.42 12.41
CA PHE A 222 14.18 -4.12 11.22
C PHE A 222 14.50 -2.64 11.05
N ASN A 223 13.82 -1.72 11.76
CA ASN A 223 14.18 -0.31 11.75
C ASN A 223 15.43 -0.04 12.60
N ASP A 224 15.51 -0.63 13.79
CA ASP A 224 16.60 -0.40 14.76
C ASP A 224 17.65 -1.53 14.81
N LYS A 225 17.38 -2.69 14.19
CA LYS A 225 18.19 -3.93 14.18
C LYS A 225 18.32 -4.60 15.56
N THR A 226 17.21 -4.79 16.26
CA THR A 226 17.15 -5.39 17.61
C THR A 226 16.11 -6.52 17.70
N PRO A 227 16.27 -7.52 18.59
CA PRO A 227 15.28 -8.60 18.74
C PRO A 227 13.90 -8.14 19.27
N GLU A 228 13.83 -7.05 20.03
CA GLU A 228 12.57 -6.52 20.55
C GLU A 228 11.91 -5.54 19.54
N PRO A 229 10.73 -5.85 18.97
CA PRO A 229 9.99 -4.99 18.03
C PRO A 229 9.26 -3.83 18.73
N ARG A 230 9.90 -3.23 19.73
CA ARG A 230 9.25 -2.32 20.67
C ARG A 230 8.88 -0.99 19.98
N PRO A 231 7.64 -0.50 20.11
CA PRO A 231 7.23 0.85 19.71
C PRO A 231 8.13 1.94 20.33
N ARG A 232 8.54 2.93 19.52
CA ARG A 232 9.46 4.02 19.96
C ARG A 232 8.97 5.42 19.63
N LEU A 233 8.29 5.59 18.49
CA LEU A 233 7.73 6.87 18.05
C LEU A 233 6.36 7.16 18.70
N ASP A 234 5.93 8.41 18.65
CA ASP A 234 4.59 8.85 19.09
C ASP A 234 3.47 8.14 18.32
N ASP A 235 3.70 7.91 17.03
CA ASP A 235 2.80 7.24 16.10
C ASP A 235 3.05 5.73 15.94
N ASP A 236 4.06 5.15 16.61
CA ASP A 236 4.24 3.69 16.67
C ASP A 236 3.16 3.10 17.59
N ARG A 237 2.00 2.75 17.03
CA ARG A 237 0.85 2.18 17.76
C ARG A 237 0.00 1.22 16.94
N HIS A 238 0.20 1.20 15.63
CA HIS A 238 -0.69 0.54 14.67
C HIS A 238 -0.57 -0.99 14.78
N GLY A 239 0.65 -1.53 14.79
CA GLY A 239 0.91 -2.95 14.98
C GLY A 239 0.45 -3.49 16.34
N THR A 240 0.47 -2.65 17.39
CA THR A 240 -0.01 -3.02 18.73
C THR A 240 -1.54 -3.14 18.77
N ARG A 241 -2.27 -2.29 18.03
CA ARG A 241 -3.74 -2.36 17.90
C ARG A 241 -4.18 -3.58 17.10
N CYS A 242 -3.51 -3.83 15.98
CA CYS A 242 -3.69 -5.02 15.14
C CYS A 242 -3.41 -6.32 15.93
N SER A 243 -2.36 -6.31 16.76
CA SER A 243 -2.00 -7.45 17.63
C SER A 243 -3.11 -7.79 18.63
N GLY A 244 -3.81 -6.79 19.17
CA GLY A 244 -4.93 -6.99 20.09
C GLY A 244 -6.16 -7.62 19.41
N GLU A 245 -6.47 -7.21 18.18
CA GLU A 245 -7.58 -7.79 17.42
C GLU A 245 -7.39 -9.29 17.16
N ILE A 246 -6.15 -9.70 16.89
CA ILE A 246 -5.78 -11.11 16.70
C ILE A 246 -5.78 -11.85 18.04
N ALA A 247 -5.03 -11.39 19.04
CA ALA A 247 -4.65 -12.18 20.21
C ALA A 247 -4.52 -11.38 21.53
N ALA A 248 -5.33 -10.34 21.75
CA ALA A 248 -5.58 -9.81 23.10
C ALA A 248 -6.02 -10.95 24.05
N ALA A 249 -5.39 -11.06 25.20
CA ALA A 249 -5.54 -12.22 26.09
C ALA A 249 -6.66 -11.97 27.11
N ARG A 250 -7.70 -12.82 27.09
CA ARG A 250 -8.79 -12.82 28.09
C ARG A 250 -8.25 -12.95 29.52
N ASN A 251 -8.06 -11.83 30.22
CA ASN A 251 -7.30 -11.73 31.47
C ASN A 251 -7.71 -10.60 32.45
N ASN A 252 -8.83 -9.89 32.20
CA ASN A 252 -9.35 -8.67 32.86
C ASN A 252 -8.79 -7.33 32.33
N VAL A 253 -7.88 -7.31 31.34
CA VAL A 253 -7.35 -6.07 30.74
C VAL A 253 -7.99 -5.85 29.37
N CYS A 254 -8.40 -4.61 29.10
CA CYS A 254 -9.00 -4.20 27.82
C CYS A 254 -10.11 -5.13 27.29
N GLY A 255 -9.81 -6.02 26.34
CA GLY A 255 -10.79 -6.83 25.62
C GLY A 255 -10.32 -8.26 25.41
N VAL A 256 -10.72 -8.86 24.29
CA VAL A 256 -10.37 -10.22 23.89
C VAL A 256 -10.08 -10.24 22.39
N GLY A 257 -9.03 -10.93 21.96
CA GLY A 257 -8.72 -11.14 20.54
C GLY A 257 -9.58 -12.24 19.91
N VAL A 258 -9.74 -12.23 18.59
CA VAL A 258 -10.46 -13.29 17.84
C VAL A 258 -9.89 -14.68 18.17
N ALA A 259 -8.57 -14.78 18.34
CA ALA A 259 -7.81 -15.98 18.64
C ALA A 259 -7.00 -15.80 19.95
N TYR A 260 -7.69 -15.57 21.06
CA TYR A 260 -7.09 -15.14 22.34
C TYR A 260 -6.10 -16.11 23.04
N ASP A 261 -6.00 -17.38 22.61
CA ASP A 261 -4.94 -18.31 23.06
C ASP A 261 -3.86 -18.53 21.96
N SER A 262 -3.97 -17.85 20.82
CA SER A 262 -2.93 -17.78 19.77
C SER A 262 -1.73 -16.98 20.26
N GLN A 263 -0.55 -17.28 19.73
CA GLN A 263 0.63 -16.48 19.98
C GLN A 263 0.78 -15.35 18.95
N ILE A 264 1.41 -14.25 19.36
CA ILE A 264 1.54 -13.02 18.56
C ILE A 264 3.00 -12.54 18.51
N ALA A 265 3.52 -12.34 17.32
CA ALA A 265 4.87 -11.83 17.06
C ALA A 265 4.82 -10.44 16.43
N GLY A 266 5.83 -9.61 16.69
CA GLY A 266 5.94 -8.27 16.12
C GLY A 266 7.15 -8.16 15.20
N ILE A 267 6.93 -7.67 13.98
CA ILE A 267 7.98 -7.42 12.99
C ILE A 267 7.92 -5.94 12.63
N ARG A 268 8.83 -5.14 13.22
CA ARG A 268 8.82 -3.67 13.09
C ARG A 268 9.61 -3.22 11.87
N ILE A 269 8.89 -2.69 10.87
CA ILE A 269 9.44 -2.16 9.61
C ILE A 269 8.96 -0.75 9.24
N LEU A 270 7.80 -0.28 9.72
CA LEU A 270 7.18 0.94 9.19
C LEU A 270 7.69 2.26 9.83
N SER A 271 8.48 2.17 10.90
CA SER A 271 8.87 3.34 11.70
C SER A 271 10.07 4.12 11.15
N ALA A 272 10.75 3.61 10.11
CA ALA A 272 11.86 4.28 9.43
C ALA A 272 12.01 3.75 7.98
N PRO A 273 12.70 4.47 7.07
CA PRO A 273 13.03 3.96 5.75
C PRO A 273 13.86 2.67 5.83
N ILE A 274 13.46 1.63 5.11
CA ILE A 274 14.20 0.36 4.98
C ILE A 274 14.60 0.10 3.52
N ASP A 275 15.51 -0.84 3.29
CA ASP A 275 15.91 -1.28 1.95
C ASP A 275 15.18 -2.56 1.51
N ASP A 276 15.14 -2.82 0.19
CA ASP A 276 14.46 -3.96 -0.43
C ASP A 276 14.92 -5.34 0.12
N ALA A 277 16.09 -5.44 0.75
CA ALA A 277 16.59 -6.67 1.36
C ALA A 277 16.15 -6.83 2.83
N ASP A 278 16.05 -5.72 3.58
CA ASP A 278 15.41 -5.72 4.90
C ASP A 278 13.91 -6.06 4.79
N GLU A 279 13.22 -5.53 3.78
CA GLU A 279 11.80 -5.80 3.53
C GLU A 279 11.55 -7.28 3.16
N ALA A 280 12.37 -7.83 2.26
CA ALA A 280 12.38 -9.25 1.93
C ALA A 280 12.71 -10.15 3.14
N SER A 281 13.57 -9.68 4.04
CA SER A 281 13.91 -10.39 5.28
C SER A 281 12.74 -10.38 6.26
N ALA A 282 12.00 -9.26 6.35
CA ALA A 282 10.90 -9.07 7.28
C ALA A 282 9.66 -9.88 6.93
N ILE A 283 9.20 -9.83 5.68
CA ILE A 283 7.99 -10.55 5.24
C ILE A 283 8.11 -12.07 5.36
N ASN A 284 9.33 -12.60 5.45
CA ASN A 284 9.65 -14.02 5.51
C ASN A 284 10.34 -14.39 6.86
N TYR A 285 10.46 -13.44 7.80
CA TYR A 285 11.22 -13.64 9.05
C TYR A 285 10.59 -14.74 9.90
N GLY A 286 11.34 -15.81 10.18
CA GLY A 286 10.87 -16.90 11.03
C GLY A 286 9.73 -17.74 10.43
N PHE A 287 9.61 -17.83 9.10
CA PHE A 287 8.60 -18.57 8.31
C PHE A 287 8.34 -20.05 8.67
N GLN A 288 9.21 -20.68 9.48
CA GLN A 288 8.99 -22.02 10.03
C GLN A 288 8.30 -22.03 11.41
N ARG A 289 8.24 -20.88 12.08
CA ARG A 289 7.59 -20.65 13.38
C ARG A 289 6.35 -19.78 13.25
N ASN A 290 6.40 -18.73 12.44
CA ASN A 290 5.28 -17.84 12.17
C ASN A 290 4.37 -18.48 11.10
N ASP A 291 3.10 -18.76 11.44
CA ASP A 291 2.12 -19.35 10.52
C ASP A 291 1.52 -18.29 9.57
N ILE A 292 1.07 -17.18 10.15
CA ILE A 292 0.30 -16.13 9.48
C ILE A 292 1.07 -14.82 9.58
N TYR A 293 1.13 -14.05 8.50
CA TYR A 293 1.69 -12.71 8.45
C TYR A 293 0.57 -11.72 8.15
N SER A 294 0.24 -10.87 9.13
CA SER A 294 -0.77 -9.81 9.01
C SER A 294 -0.07 -8.49 8.65
N CYS A 295 -0.42 -7.93 7.49
CA CYS A 295 0.22 -6.77 6.89
C CYS A 295 -0.83 -5.67 6.64
N SER A 296 -0.88 -4.67 7.54
CA SER A 296 -1.84 -3.56 7.47
C SER A 296 -1.23 -2.32 6.81
N TRP A 297 -0.53 -2.54 5.69
CA TRP A 297 0.26 -1.55 4.95
C TRP A 297 0.31 -1.85 3.45
N GLY A 298 0.70 -0.85 2.68
CA GLY A 298 0.94 -0.94 1.23
C GLY A 298 1.65 0.32 0.72
N PRO A 299 1.64 0.58 -0.60
CA PRO A 299 1.95 1.89 -1.17
C PRO A 299 0.99 2.98 -0.66
N PRO A 300 1.24 4.28 -0.93
CA PRO A 300 0.29 5.35 -0.64
C PRO A 300 -1.05 5.17 -1.37
N ASP A 301 -2.12 4.98 -0.60
CA ASP A 301 -3.53 4.89 -1.05
C ASP A 301 -4.09 6.26 -1.53
N ASP A 302 -3.45 6.91 -2.51
CA ASP A 302 -3.71 8.30 -2.92
C ASP A 302 -4.52 8.48 -4.22
N GLY A 303 -4.91 7.38 -4.87
CA GLY A 303 -5.57 7.38 -6.17
C GLY A 303 -4.64 7.70 -7.34
N ALA A 304 -3.31 7.68 -7.12
CA ALA A 304 -2.31 8.02 -8.13
C ALA A 304 -1.12 7.04 -8.19
N THR A 305 -0.71 6.47 -7.07
CA THR A 305 0.46 5.57 -6.97
C THR A 305 0.22 4.23 -7.68
N MET A 306 1.26 3.62 -8.21
CA MET A 306 1.25 2.24 -8.74
C MET A 306 2.61 1.64 -8.45
N GLU A 307 2.70 0.76 -7.44
CA GLU A 307 3.97 0.18 -7.00
C GLU A 307 3.78 -1.28 -6.56
N ALA A 308 4.76 -2.11 -6.88
CA ALA A 308 4.78 -3.54 -6.58
C ALA A 308 6.09 -3.93 -5.86
N PRO A 309 6.08 -5.04 -5.09
CA PRO A 309 7.28 -5.57 -4.44
C PRO A 309 8.44 -5.75 -5.42
N GLY A 310 9.63 -5.33 -4.98
CA GLY A 310 10.89 -5.62 -5.68
C GLY A 310 11.16 -7.12 -5.75
N ILE A 311 12.03 -7.54 -6.67
CA ILE A 311 12.25 -8.97 -6.95
C ILE A 311 12.73 -9.78 -5.74
N LEU A 312 13.45 -9.17 -4.79
CA LEU A 312 13.79 -9.78 -3.50
C LEU A 312 12.55 -10.10 -2.66
N ILE A 313 11.58 -9.18 -2.60
CA ILE A 313 10.36 -9.34 -1.82
C ILE A 313 9.41 -10.34 -2.51
N LYS A 314 9.30 -10.31 -3.84
CA LYS A 314 8.62 -11.37 -4.62
C LYS A 314 9.21 -12.75 -4.31
N ARG A 315 10.54 -12.89 -4.30
CA ARG A 315 11.23 -14.14 -3.91
C ARG A 315 10.95 -14.53 -2.46
N ALA A 316 10.91 -13.57 -1.54
CA ALA A 316 10.60 -13.83 -0.14
C ALA A 316 9.17 -14.35 0.08
N MET A 317 8.18 -13.77 -0.61
CA MET A 317 6.80 -14.27 -0.61
C MET A 317 6.71 -15.68 -1.19
N VAL A 318 7.39 -15.95 -2.33
CA VAL A 318 7.43 -17.28 -2.95
C VAL A 318 8.08 -18.32 -2.04
N ASN A 319 9.19 -17.98 -1.37
CA ASN A 319 9.77 -18.86 -0.35
C ASN A 319 8.80 -19.12 0.81
N GLY A 320 8.12 -18.06 1.29
CA GLY A 320 7.10 -18.17 2.33
C GLY A 320 6.01 -19.17 1.99
N VAL A 321 5.39 -19.07 0.80
CA VAL A 321 4.29 -19.98 0.39
C VAL A 321 4.75 -21.38 -0.02
N GLN A 322 6.01 -21.58 -0.43
CA GLN A 322 6.50 -22.91 -0.80
C GLN A 322 7.10 -23.67 0.39
N ASN A 323 7.93 -23.01 1.19
CA ASN A 323 8.76 -23.65 2.20
C ASN A 323 8.26 -23.42 3.63
N GLY A 324 7.48 -22.36 3.88
CA GLY A 324 6.98 -21.99 5.20
C GLY A 324 6.11 -23.07 5.86
N ARG A 325 6.04 -23.05 7.19
CA ARG A 325 5.27 -24.00 8.02
C ARG A 325 5.53 -25.48 7.68
N GLY A 326 6.78 -25.83 7.37
CA GLY A 326 7.18 -27.18 6.94
C GLY A 326 6.66 -27.58 5.56
N GLY A 327 6.63 -26.65 4.59
CA GLY A 327 6.19 -26.91 3.21
C GLY A 327 4.68 -26.78 2.96
N LYS A 328 3.92 -26.22 3.92
CA LYS A 328 2.48 -25.90 3.76
C LYS A 328 2.26 -24.50 3.20
N GLY A 329 3.27 -23.65 3.31
CA GLY A 329 3.22 -22.23 2.98
C GLY A 329 2.69 -21.37 4.12
N SER A 330 3.45 -20.32 4.45
CA SER A 330 3.01 -19.20 5.28
C SER A 330 1.80 -18.49 4.67
N ILE A 331 0.88 -18.02 5.50
CA ILE A 331 -0.34 -17.34 5.04
C ILE A 331 -0.13 -15.84 5.15
N PHE A 332 -0.14 -15.13 4.02
CA PHE A 332 -0.10 -13.67 3.99
C PHE A 332 -1.51 -13.10 3.99
N VAL A 333 -1.80 -12.17 4.89
CA VAL A 333 -3.10 -11.46 4.98
C VAL A 333 -2.82 -9.96 4.87
N PHE A 334 -3.36 -9.32 3.84
CA PHE A 334 -3.17 -7.90 3.57
C PHE A 334 -4.50 -7.14 3.65
N ALA A 335 -4.46 -5.96 4.27
CA ALA A 335 -5.54 -4.98 4.20
C ALA A 335 -5.65 -4.42 2.77
N ALA A 336 -6.85 -4.38 2.20
CA ALA A 336 -7.04 -4.02 0.78
C ALA A 336 -6.58 -2.60 0.42
N GLY A 337 -6.85 -1.60 1.27
CA GLY A 337 -6.61 -0.19 0.96
C GLY A 337 -7.63 0.76 1.62
N ASN A 338 -7.25 2.02 1.80
CA ASN A 338 -8.10 3.09 2.34
C ASN A 338 -8.34 4.23 1.32
N GLY A 339 -7.88 4.06 0.07
CA GLY A 339 -7.84 5.08 -0.98
C GLY A 339 -9.13 5.24 -1.79
N ALA A 340 -10.20 4.47 -1.50
CA ALA A 340 -11.43 4.55 -2.29
C ALA A 340 -12.04 5.96 -2.32
N GLY A 341 -11.84 6.77 -1.27
CA GLY A 341 -12.22 8.18 -1.25
C GLY A 341 -11.58 9.01 -2.37
N TYR A 342 -10.39 8.62 -2.84
CA TYR A 342 -9.62 9.23 -3.94
C TYR A 342 -9.86 8.58 -5.31
N ASP A 343 -10.79 7.63 -5.39
CA ASP A 343 -11.00 6.71 -6.53
C ASP A 343 -9.81 5.77 -6.75
N ASP A 344 -9.13 5.34 -5.68
CA ASP A 344 -8.11 4.28 -5.76
C ASP A 344 -8.71 2.87 -5.88
N ASN A 345 -7.87 1.91 -6.27
CA ASN A 345 -8.24 0.53 -6.58
C ASN A 345 -7.05 -0.40 -6.26
N CYS A 346 -7.27 -1.36 -5.37
CA CYS A 346 -6.24 -2.25 -4.83
C CYS A 346 -5.53 -3.17 -5.85
N ASN A 347 -5.92 -3.17 -7.13
CA ASN A 347 -5.17 -3.82 -8.21
C ASN A 347 -3.95 -3.00 -8.69
N PHE A 348 -3.78 -1.77 -8.20
CA PHE A 348 -2.58 -0.92 -8.37
C PHE A 348 -1.54 -1.07 -7.24
N ASP A 349 -1.87 -1.84 -6.20
CA ASP A 349 -0.97 -2.26 -5.13
C ASP A 349 -0.51 -3.70 -5.40
N GLY A 350 0.80 -3.87 -5.64
CA GLY A 350 1.39 -5.17 -5.95
C GLY A 350 1.57 -6.12 -4.75
N TYR A 351 1.24 -5.70 -3.52
CA TYR A 351 1.16 -6.58 -2.37
C TYR A 351 -0.22 -7.20 -2.25
N THR A 352 -1.30 -6.41 -2.43
CA THR A 352 -2.70 -6.90 -2.40
C THR A 352 -3.15 -7.57 -3.69
N ASN A 353 -2.56 -7.25 -4.84
CA ASN A 353 -2.83 -7.95 -6.09
C ASN A 353 -2.01 -9.26 -6.25
N SER A 354 -1.20 -9.62 -5.26
CA SER A 354 -0.41 -10.85 -5.27
C SER A 354 -1.30 -12.09 -5.10
N ILE A 355 -1.08 -13.14 -5.89
CA ILE A 355 -1.80 -14.43 -5.72
C ILE A 355 -1.51 -15.07 -4.36
N TYR A 356 -0.38 -14.70 -3.73
CA TYR A 356 0.09 -15.23 -2.45
C TYR A 356 -0.57 -14.61 -1.22
N SER A 357 -1.33 -13.50 -1.39
CA SER A 357 -1.99 -12.78 -0.29
C SER A 357 -3.50 -13.01 -0.23
N ILE A 358 -4.02 -13.12 0.98
CA ILE A 358 -5.45 -12.97 1.28
C ILE A 358 -5.73 -11.47 1.44
N THR A 359 -6.33 -10.86 0.42
CA THR A 359 -6.66 -9.42 0.41
C THR A 359 -8.04 -9.19 1.00
N VAL A 360 -8.10 -8.35 2.04
CA VAL A 360 -9.26 -8.18 2.93
C VAL A 360 -9.75 -6.73 2.94
N GLY A 361 -10.96 -6.52 2.43
CA GLY A 361 -11.66 -5.23 2.52
C GLY A 361 -12.40 -5.03 3.83
N ALA A 362 -13.00 -3.85 3.99
CA ALA A 362 -13.71 -3.48 5.21
C ALA A 362 -15.23 -3.46 5.03
N ILE A 363 -15.95 -3.84 6.10
CA ILE A 363 -17.40 -3.71 6.24
C ILE A 363 -17.71 -3.10 7.61
N ASP A 364 -18.65 -2.16 7.70
CA ASP A 364 -18.93 -1.47 8.96
C ASP A 364 -19.93 -2.20 9.89
N ARG A 365 -20.16 -1.63 11.07
CA ARG A 365 -21.09 -2.17 12.09
C ARG A 365 -22.54 -2.31 11.59
N GLU A 366 -22.96 -1.54 10.59
CA GLU A 366 -24.28 -1.65 9.96
C GLU A 366 -24.28 -2.56 8.73
N GLY A 367 -23.14 -3.16 8.39
CA GLY A 367 -22.95 -4.01 7.20
C GLY A 367 -22.60 -3.24 5.93
N LYS A 368 -22.41 -1.92 6.01
CA LYS A 368 -22.23 -1.06 4.84
C LYS A 368 -20.77 -1.01 4.38
N HIS A 369 -20.59 -0.67 3.11
CA HIS A 369 -19.28 -0.44 2.51
C HIS A 369 -18.70 0.89 3.03
N PRO A 370 -17.57 0.90 3.75
CA PRO A 370 -16.97 2.13 4.24
C PRO A 370 -16.37 2.94 3.08
N SER A 371 -16.50 4.27 3.12
CA SER A 371 -16.08 5.18 2.05
C SER A 371 -14.56 5.20 1.73
N TYR A 372 -13.76 4.46 2.50
CA TYR A 372 -12.32 4.26 2.29
C TYR A 372 -11.97 2.90 1.69
N SER A 373 -12.80 1.86 1.86
CA SER A 373 -12.45 0.49 1.47
C SER A 373 -12.30 0.38 -0.03
N GLU A 374 -11.12 -0.03 -0.50
CA GLU A 374 -10.83 -0.12 -1.93
C GLU A 374 -11.45 -1.34 -2.59
N SER A 375 -12.04 -1.13 -3.77
CA SER A 375 -12.63 -2.17 -4.61
C SER A 375 -11.63 -2.63 -5.66
N CYS A 376 -11.39 -3.94 -5.75
CA CYS A 376 -10.61 -4.52 -6.86
C CYS A 376 -10.96 -6.00 -7.08
N SER A 377 -10.68 -6.50 -8.29
CA SER A 377 -10.91 -7.91 -8.63
C SER A 377 -10.00 -8.90 -7.90
N ALA A 378 -8.93 -8.41 -7.24
CA ALA A 378 -8.03 -9.18 -6.38
C ALA A 378 -8.53 -9.36 -4.94
N GLN A 379 -9.59 -8.66 -4.51
CA GLN A 379 -10.11 -8.77 -3.14
C GLN A 379 -10.80 -10.11 -2.91
N LEU A 380 -10.42 -10.84 -1.86
CA LEU A 380 -10.95 -12.17 -1.58
C LEU A 380 -12.24 -12.12 -0.75
N VAL A 381 -12.24 -11.33 0.32
CA VAL A 381 -13.30 -11.24 1.35
C VAL A 381 -13.31 -9.87 2.01
N VAL A 382 -14.32 -9.57 2.82
CA VAL A 382 -14.35 -8.41 3.74
C VAL A 382 -14.44 -8.83 5.21
N ALA A 383 -13.93 -8.00 6.11
CA ALA A 383 -14.04 -8.16 7.55
C ALA A 383 -14.34 -6.83 8.27
N TYR A 384 -14.78 -6.91 9.52
CA TYR A 384 -15.40 -5.77 10.19
C TYR A 384 -14.41 -4.64 10.53
N SER A 385 -14.85 -3.39 10.40
CA SER A 385 -14.03 -2.21 10.69
C SER A 385 -14.88 -0.96 11.03
N SER A 386 -14.24 0.21 11.10
CA SER A 386 -14.86 1.49 11.41
C SER A 386 -15.82 2.00 10.32
N GLY A 387 -16.96 2.52 10.75
CA GLY A 387 -18.00 3.14 9.91
C GLY A 387 -19.31 3.29 10.69
N SER A 388 -20.30 3.98 10.12
CA SER A 388 -21.62 4.24 10.74
C SER A 388 -21.58 4.66 12.22
N SER A 389 -20.64 5.57 12.55
CA SER A 389 -20.36 6.11 13.89
C SER A 389 -19.85 5.11 14.94
N ASP A 390 -19.28 3.98 14.54
CA ASP A 390 -18.55 3.05 15.43
C ASP A 390 -17.19 2.64 14.81
N ALA A 391 -16.37 1.96 15.61
CA ALA A 391 -14.99 1.62 15.31
C ALA A 391 -14.60 0.30 16.00
N ILE A 392 -13.39 -0.20 15.77
CA ILE A 392 -12.87 -1.38 16.47
C ILE A 392 -12.29 -0.99 17.84
N HIS A 393 -12.55 -1.86 18.82
CA HIS A 393 -12.17 -1.73 20.23
C HIS A 393 -11.11 -2.81 20.52
N THR A 394 -9.89 -2.39 20.85
CA THR A 394 -8.68 -3.24 20.95
C THR A 394 -7.67 -2.64 21.94
N THR A 395 -6.50 -3.26 22.10
CA THR A 395 -5.35 -2.78 22.87
C THR A 395 -4.77 -1.48 22.28
N ASP A 396 -4.07 -0.67 23.08
CA ASP A 396 -3.20 0.42 22.62
C ASP A 396 -1.83 0.33 23.31
N VAL A 397 -0.85 1.13 22.89
CA VAL A 397 0.48 1.12 23.52
C VAL A 397 0.43 1.61 24.98
N GLY A 398 0.97 0.81 25.88
CA GLY A 398 1.03 1.02 27.33
C GLY A 398 0.33 -0.09 28.12
N THR A 399 0.90 -0.43 29.29
CA THR A 399 0.57 -1.57 30.17
C THR A 399 -0.91 -1.99 30.24
N ASP A 400 -1.83 -1.06 30.46
CA ASP A 400 -3.28 -1.30 30.51
C ASP A 400 -4.01 -0.25 29.64
N LYS A 401 -3.55 -0.06 28.41
CA LYS A 401 -4.13 0.91 27.46
C LYS A 401 -4.98 0.21 26.41
N CYS A 402 -6.15 0.79 26.15
CA CYS A 402 -7.14 0.30 25.20
C CYS A 402 -7.55 1.46 24.28
N TYR A 403 -7.91 1.15 23.05
CA TYR A 403 -8.34 2.10 22.03
C TYR A 403 -9.69 1.67 21.45
N SER A 404 -10.62 2.62 21.31
CA SER A 404 -12.01 2.39 20.87
C SER A 404 -12.33 3.05 19.53
N LEU A 405 -11.30 3.37 18.74
CA LEU A 405 -11.37 4.15 17.50
C LEU A 405 -10.46 3.55 16.40
N HIS A 406 -10.15 2.25 16.45
CA HIS A 406 -9.37 1.60 15.40
C HIS A 406 -10.24 1.30 14.17
N GLY A 407 -9.62 1.16 12.99
CA GLY A 407 -10.36 1.19 11.74
C GLY A 407 -9.48 1.24 10.50
N GLY A 408 -10.11 1.48 9.34
CA GLY A 408 -9.49 1.26 8.04
C GLY A 408 -9.53 -0.22 7.67
N THR A 409 -9.13 -0.59 6.46
CA THR A 409 -8.93 -2.01 6.10
C THR A 409 -7.86 -2.68 6.97
N SER A 410 -6.97 -1.88 7.58
CA SER A 410 -6.00 -2.27 8.61
C SER A 410 -6.54 -2.98 9.84
N ALA A 411 -7.83 -2.81 10.17
CA ALA A 411 -8.49 -3.52 11.26
C ALA A 411 -9.22 -4.78 10.76
N ALA A 412 -9.73 -4.73 9.52
CA ALA A 412 -10.35 -5.88 8.86
C ALA A 412 -9.34 -7.03 8.62
N GLY A 413 -8.12 -6.71 8.16
CA GLY A 413 -7.05 -7.69 7.94
C GLY A 413 -6.70 -8.54 9.18
N PRO A 414 -6.36 -7.93 10.33
CA PRO A 414 -6.12 -8.62 11.60
C PRO A 414 -7.29 -9.50 12.07
N LEU A 415 -8.53 -9.06 11.91
CA LEU A 415 -9.69 -9.89 12.27
C LEU A 415 -9.82 -11.13 11.37
N ALA A 416 -9.54 -11.02 10.07
CA ALA A 416 -9.46 -12.16 9.15
C ALA A 416 -8.26 -13.09 9.45
N ALA A 417 -7.11 -12.52 9.82
CA ALA A 417 -5.94 -13.29 10.27
C ALA A 417 -6.23 -14.06 11.56
N GLY A 418 -6.94 -13.45 12.53
CA GLY A 418 -7.43 -14.11 13.73
C GLY A 418 -8.43 -15.24 13.42
N ALA A 419 -9.36 -15.04 12.49
CA ALA A 419 -10.29 -16.08 12.06
C ALA A 419 -9.55 -17.27 11.40
N MET A 420 -8.52 -16.99 10.61
CA MET A 420 -7.64 -18.03 10.04
C MET A 420 -6.78 -18.73 11.11
N ALA A 421 -6.35 -18.04 12.17
CA ALA A 421 -5.67 -18.66 13.31
C ALA A 421 -6.58 -19.66 14.06
N LEU A 422 -7.87 -19.35 14.21
CA LEU A 422 -8.85 -20.33 14.72
C LEU A 422 -8.93 -21.56 13.82
N ALA A 423 -9.02 -21.38 12.50
CA ALA A 423 -9.07 -22.46 11.52
C ALA A 423 -7.81 -23.34 11.53
N LEU A 424 -6.62 -22.74 11.54
CA LEU A 424 -5.35 -23.45 11.67
C LEU A 424 -5.22 -24.21 13.00
N SER A 425 -5.70 -23.65 14.12
CA SER A 425 -5.68 -24.35 15.41
C SER A 425 -6.58 -25.58 15.44
N ALA A 426 -7.62 -25.61 14.60
CA ALA A 426 -8.49 -26.76 14.41
C ALA A 426 -7.98 -27.74 13.33
N ARG A 427 -7.18 -27.27 12.36
CA ARG A 427 -6.63 -28.07 11.26
C ARG A 427 -5.23 -27.58 10.84
N PRO A 428 -4.15 -28.01 11.50
CA PRO A 428 -2.80 -27.51 11.22
C PRO A 428 -2.23 -27.91 9.85
N GLU A 429 -2.84 -28.85 9.13
CA GLU A 429 -2.33 -29.34 7.83
C GLU A 429 -2.68 -28.45 6.64
N LEU A 430 -3.59 -27.47 6.81
CA LEU A 430 -4.03 -26.57 5.75
C LEU A 430 -2.85 -25.82 5.13
N THR A 431 -2.79 -25.81 3.79
CA THR A 431 -1.84 -25.00 3.01
C THR A 431 -2.32 -23.56 2.85
N TRP A 432 -1.44 -22.69 2.37
CA TRP A 432 -1.78 -21.30 2.02
C TRP A 432 -2.92 -21.19 0.98
N ARG A 433 -3.06 -22.17 0.07
CA ARG A 433 -4.16 -22.25 -0.90
C ARG A 433 -5.44 -22.80 -0.27
N ASP A 434 -5.36 -23.81 0.60
CA ASP A 434 -6.53 -24.26 1.35
C ASP A 434 -7.14 -23.13 2.20
N ALA A 435 -6.30 -22.25 2.76
CA ALA A 435 -6.76 -21.06 3.48
C ALA A 435 -7.56 -20.09 2.59
N GLN A 436 -7.15 -19.88 1.34
CA GLN A 436 -7.90 -19.07 0.37
C GLN A 436 -9.22 -19.75 -0.04
N TYR A 437 -9.18 -21.04 -0.40
CA TYR A 437 -10.39 -21.83 -0.68
C TYR A 437 -11.40 -21.79 0.47
N LEU A 438 -10.94 -21.97 1.71
CA LEU A 438 -11.79 -21.96 2.89
C LEU A 438 -12.42 -20.58 3.16
N MET A 439 -11.69 -19.48 2.91
CA MET A 439 -12.26 -18.14 2.98
C MET A 439 -13.37 -17.95 1.94
N ILE A 440 -13.14 -18.31 0.67
CA ILE A 440 -14.14 -18.25 -0.41
C ILE A 440 -15.37 -19.12 -0.09
N GLU A 441 -15.14 -20.37 0.32
CA GLU A 441 -16.20 -21.36 0.55
C GLU A 441 -17.02 -21.09 1.81
N THR A 442 -16.58 -20.18 2.69
CA THR A 442 -17.31 -19.83 3.92
C THR A 442 -17.70 -18.35 4.02
N ALA A 443 -17.27 -17.52 3.07
CA ALA A 443 -17.73 -16.14 2.93
C ALA A 443 -19.26 -16.07 2.73
N ILE A 444 -19.86 -15.06 3.35
CA ILE A 444 -21.31 -14.78 3.30
C ILE A 444 -21.52 -13.46 2.53
N PRO A 445 -22.23 -13.47 1.39
CA PRO A 445 -22.57 -12.24 0.66
C PRO A 445 -23.31 -11.21 1.53
N VAL A 446 -23.14 -9.94 1.17
CA VAL A 446 -23.70 -8.76 1.86
C VAL A 446 -24.19 -7.78 0.81
N HIS A 447 -25.30 -7.07 1.06
CA HIS A 447 -25.89 -6.14 0.09
C HIS A 447 -26.10 -6.73 -1.32
N GLU A 448 -26.62 -7.96 -1.42
CA GLU A 448 -26.90 -8.63 -2.71
C GLU A 448 -27.85 -7.85 -3.64
N ASP A 449 -28.54 -6.82 -3.11
CA ASP A 449 -29.44 -5.92 -3.82
C ASP A 449 -28.75 -4.71 -4.48
N ASP A 450 -27.44 -4.49 -4.28
CA ASP A 450 -26.69 -3.37 -4.86
C ASP A 450 -26.37 -3.52 -6.37
N GLY A 451 -26.44 -4.75 -6.91
CA GLY A 451 -26.13 -5.07 -8.31
C GLY A 451 -24.62 -5.16 -8.64
N SER A 452 -23.73 -5.07 -7.65
CA SER A 452 -22.28 -5.28 -7.79
C SER A 452 -21.88 -6.76 -7.94
N TRP A 453 -22.80 -7.66 -7.57
CA TRP A 453 -22.58 -9.10 -7.49
C TRP A 453 -22.81 -9.85 -8.81
N GLN A 454 -21.86 -10.69 -9.20
CA GLN A 454 -21.97 -11.67 -10.28
C GLN A 454 -21.87 -13.10 -9.75
N ASP A 455 -22.58 -14.05 -10.39
CA ASP A 455 -22.51 -15.47 -10.06
C ASP A 455 -21.25 -16.11 -10.68
N THR A 456 -20.51 -16.88 -9.88
CA THR A 456 -19.23 -17.53 -10.27
C THR A 456 -19.39 -19.02 -10.52
N LYS A 457 -18.39 -19.64 -11.16
CA LYS A 457 -18.41 -21.06 -11.55
C LYS A 457 -18.63 -22.03 -10.38
N ILE A 458 -18.10 -21.71 -9.21
CA ILE A 458 -18.25 -22.50 -7.97
C ILE A 458 -19.65 -22.37 -7.31
N GLY A 459 -20.57 -21.60 -7.89
CA GLY A 459 -21.91 -21.37 -7.33
C GLY A 459 -21.92 -20.37 -6.17
N LYS A 460 -20.83 -19.61 -6.00
CA LYS A 460 -20.71 -18.45 -5.10
C LYS A 460 -20.95 -17.16 -5.87
N LYS A 461 -21.30 -16.08 -5.17
CA LYS A 461 -21.31 -14.73 -5.73
C LYS A 461 -19.96 -14.04 -5.48
N PHE A 462 -19.54 -13.19 -6.40
CA PHE A 462 -18.38 -12.32 -6.26
C PHE A 462 -18.76 -10.86 -6.59
N SER A 463 -18.19 -9.91 -5.85
CA SER A 463 -18.26 -8.47 -6.13
C SER A 463 -16.89 -7.83 -5.93
N HIS A 464 -16.61 -6.75 -6.67
CA HIS A 464 -15.34 -6.02 -6.55
C HIS A 464 -15.28 -5.18 -5.26
N ASP A 465 -16.43 -4.79 -4.70
CA ASP A 465 -16.55 -4.07 -3.41
C ASP A 465 -16.45 -5.04 -2.22
N TRP A 466 -16.86 -6.30 -2.40
CA TRP A 466 -17.09 -7.25 -1.30
C TRP A 466 -16.25 -8.54 -1.34
N GLY A 467 -15.51 -8.79 -2.42
CA GLY A 467 -14.92 -10.10 -2.71
C GLY A 467 -16.00 -11.17 -2.83
N TYR A 468 -15.81 -12.32 -2.19
CA TYR A 468 -16.84 -13.35 -2.02
C TYR A 468 -17.81 -13.10 -0.84
N GLY A 469 -17.64 -11.99 -0.11
CA GLY A 469 -18.46 -11.60 1.03
C GLY A 469 -17.70 -11.54 2.36
N LYS A 470 -18.44 -11.45 3.46
CA LYS A 470 -17.87 -11.29 4.80
C LYS A 470 -17.33 -12.61 5.37
N VAL A 471 -16.26 -12.53 6.16
CA VAL A 471 -15.72 -13.65 6.93
C VAL A 471 -16.68 -14.09 8.05
N ASP A 472 -16.99 -15.39 8.10
CA ASP A 472 -17.73 -16.04 9.20
C ASP A 472 -16.84 -17.10 9.87
N ALA A 473 -16.33 -16.79 11.07
CA ALA A 473 -15.32 -17.61 11.73
C ALA A 473 -15.82 -19.01 12.11
N TYR A 474 -17.12 -19.15 12.41
CA TYR A 474 -17.71 -20.44 12.70
C TYR A 474 -17.75 -21.34 11.47
N SER A 475 -18.30 -20.86 10.36
CA SER A 475 -18.38 -21.59 9.10
C SER A 475 -17.00 -21.99 8.61
N LEU A 476 -16.04 -21.05 8.66
CA LEU A 476 -14.62 -21.27 8.34
C LEU A 476 -14.05 -22.45 9.14
N VAL A 477 -14.20 -22.45 10.46
CA VAL A 477 -13.70 -23.52 11.34
C VAL A 477 -14.44 -24.85 11.14
N GLN A 478 -15.75 -24.84 10.94
CA GLN A 478 -16.50 -26.09 10.69
C GLN A 478 -16.20 -26.70 9.31
N LEU A 479 -15.79 -25.90 8.32
CA LEU A 479 -15.31 -26.41 7.03
C LEU A 479 -13.87 -26.92 7.14
N ALA A 480 -12.97 -26.16 7.78
CA ALA A 480 -11.56 -26.53 8.00
C ALA A 480 -11.38 -27.93 8.62
N LYS A 481 -12.16 -28.26 9.66
CA LYS A 481 -12.13 -29.58 10.32
C LYS A 481 -12.31 -30.75 9.36
N LYS A 482 -13.18 -30.60 8.36
CA LYS A 482 -13.57 -31.64 7.38
C LYS A 482 -12.97 -31.43 5.98
N TRP A 483 -12.05 -30.47 5.83
CA TRP A 483 -11.48 -30.11 4.53
C TRP A 483 -10.56 -31.20 3.99
N GLU A 484 -10.67 -31.47 2.68
CA GLU A 484 -9.74 -32.32 1.94
C GLU A 484 -8.72 -31.39 1.25
N LEU A 485 -7.43 -31.59 1.52
CA LEU A 485 -6.38 -30.68 1.05
C LEU A 485 -6.32 -30.66 -0.48
N VAL A 486 -6.20 -29.47 -1.06
CA VAL A 486 -6.16 -29.33 -2.52
C VAL A 486 -4.87 -29.86 -3.13
N ASN A 487 -4.94 -30.32 -4.39
CA ASN A 487 -3.76 -30.67 -5.18
C ASN A 487 -2.77 -29.48 -5.24
N PRO A 488 -1.45 -29.72 -5.42
CA PRO A 488 -0.44 -28.68 -5.67
C PRO A 488 -0.83 -27.72 -6.82
N GLN A 489 -0.25 -26.52 -6.81
CA GLN A 489 -0.58 -25.50 -7.80
C GLN A 489 0.06 -25.80 -9.16
N ALA A 490 -0.74 -25.76 -10.22
CA ALA A 490 -0.32 -25.72 -11.62
C ALA A 490 -0.56 -24.33 -12.22
N TRP A 491 0.09 -24.04 -13.34
CA TRP A 491 0.03 -22.74 -14.00
C TRP A 491 0.24 -22.85 -15.50
N PHE A 492 -0.38 -21.95 -16.26
CA PHE A 492 -0.22 -21.79 -17.71
C PHE A 492 0.02 -20.32 -18.03
N HIS A 493 1.01 -20.04 -18.89
CA HIS A 493 1.28 -18.72 -19.43
C HIS A 493 1.03 -18.72 -20.94
N SER A 494 0.31 -17.72 -21.45
CA SER A 494 0.26 -17.45 -22.88
C SER A 494 1.62 -16.93 -23.38
N PRO A 495 1.90 -16.99 -24.70
CA PRO A 495 2.86 -16.07 -25.31
C PRO A 495 2.44 -14.61 -25.05
N TRP A 496 3.36 -13.67 -25.27
CA TRP A 496 3.00 -12.25 -25.31
C TRP A 496 2.19 -11.94 -26.56
N LEU A 497 1.12 -11.19 -26.41
CA LEU A 497 0.12 -10.90 -27.44
C LEU A 497 0.23 -9.44 -27.86
N ARG A 498 0.89 -9.19 -28.99
CA ARG A 498 1.14 -7.85 -29.53
C ARG A 498 -0.12 -7.22 -30.07
N VAL A 499 -0.49 -6.07 -29.53
CA VAL A 499 -1.63 -5.27 -29.96
C VAL A 499 -1.18 -4.11 -30.84
N LYS A 500 -0.39 -3.18 -30.30
CA LYS A 500 0.09 -1.94 -30.97
C LYS A 500 -1.01 -1.18 -31.73
N HIS A 501 -2.04 -0.77 -30.99
CA HIS A 501 -3.15 0.03 -31.50
C HIS A 501 -3.51 1.16 -30.52
N GLU A 502 -3.93 2.30 -31.06
CA GLU A 502 -4.43 3.44 -30.28
C GLU A 502 -5.67 3.04 -29.47
N ILE A 503 -5.75 3.51 -28.22
CA ILE A 503 -6.86 3.25 -27.31
C ILE A 503 -7.97 4.28 -27.60
N PRO A 504 -9.21 3.86 -27.87
CA PRO A 504 -10.30 4.78 -28.16
C PRO A 504 -10.87 5.39 -26.87
N GLN A 505 -11.28 6.65 -26.99
CA GLN A 505 -11.87 7.47 -25.91
C GLN A 505 -13.39 7.27 -25.75
N GLY A 506 -13.89 7.58 -24.55
CA GLY A 506 -15.30 7.82 -24.27
C GLY A 506 -16.12 6.57 -23.99
N ASP A 507 -16.87 6.07 -24.98
CA ASP A 507 -17.79 4.92 -24.86
C ASP A 507 -17.36 3.72 -25.70
N GLN A 508 -16.16 3.76 -26.28
CA GLN A 508 -15.55 2.64 -27.01
C GLN A 508 -14.41 2.03 -26.18
N GLY A 509 -14.04 0.80 -26.49
CA GLY A 509 -12.88 0.10 -25.95
C GLY A 509 -12.17 -0.71 -27.04
N LEU A 510 -10.85 -0.84 -26.89
CA LEU A 510 -9.98 -1.66 -27.72
C LEU A 510 -9.99 -3.08 -27.18
N VAL A 511 -10.48 -4.02 -27.99
CA VAL A 511 -10.63 -5.43 -27.66
C VAL A 511 -9.41 -6.20 -28.17
N SER A 512 -8.78 -6.98 -27.30
CA SER A 512 -7.83 -8.03 -27.66
C SER A 512 -8.32 -9.39 -27.17
N SER A 513 -7.84 -10.50 -27.74
CA SER A 513 -8.32 -11.83 -27.38
C SER A 513 -7.32 -12.95 -27.60
N TYR A 514 -7.44 -14.00 -26.78
CA TYR A 514 -6.67 -15.24 -26.85
C TYR A 514 -7.59 -16.47 -26.73
N GLU A 515 -7.23 -17.59 -27.35
CA GLU A 515 -8.00 -18.84 -27.26
C GLU A 515 -7.17 -19.92 -26.57
N VAL A 516 -7.56 -20.27 -25.34
CA VAL A 516 -6.92 -21.31 -24.53
C VAL A 516 -7.58 -22.65 -24.86
N THR A 517 -6.79 -23.64 -25.26
CA THR A 517 -7.30 -24.97 -25.63
C THR A 517 -7.16 -25.98 -24.49
N GLY A 518 -8.01 -27.01 -24.46
CA GLY A 518 -7.89 -28.10 -23.48
C GLY A 518 -6.56 -28.87 -23.57
N ASP A 519 -5.92 -28.88 -24.74
CA ASP A 519 -4.58 -29.46 -24.94
C ASP A 519 -3.47 -28.61 -24.28
N MET A 520 -3.60 -27.27 -24.29
CA MET A 520 -2.72 -26.37 -23.54
C MET A 520 -2.86 -26.59 -22.03
N MET A 521 -4.10 -26.61 -21.52
CA MET A 521 -4.38 -26.84 -20.09
C MET A 521 -3.86 -28.21 -19.62
N TYR A 522 -4.09 -29.26 -20.40
CA TYR A 522 -3.59 -30.61 -20.11
C TYR A 522 -2.05 -30.68 -20.09
N LYS A 523 -1.37 -30.02 -21.04
CA LYS A 523 0.10 -29.92 -21.07
C LYS A 523 0.68 -29.11 -19.92
N ALA A 524 -0.07 -28.13 -19.43
CA ALA A 524 0.25 -27.34 -18.24
C ALA A 524 -0.13 -28.05 -16.91
N ASN A 525 -0.64 -29.28 -16.98
CA ASN A 525 -1.14 -30.05 -15.83
C ASN A 525 -2.26 -29.32 -15.05
N LEU A 526 -3.04 -28.42 -15.66
CA LEU A 526 -3.96 -27.51 -14.98
C LEU A 526 -5.43 -27.93 -15.19
N ASP A 527 -6.16 -28.23 -14.10
CA ASP A 527 -7.55 -28.74 -14.09
C ASP A 527 -8.60 -27.62 -14.03
N LYS A 528 -8.47 -26.73 -13.04
CA LYS A 528 -9.40 -25.62 -12.78
C LYS A 528 -8.64 -24.42 -12.22
N LEU A 529 -9.17 -23.24 -12.46
CA LEU A 529 -8.56 -21.99 -12.04
C LEU A 529 -8.76 -21.68 -10.55
N GLU A 530 -7.80 -20.95 -10.00
CA GLU A 530 -7.84 -20.24 -8.72
C GLU A 530 -7.74 -18.74 -9.06
N HIS A 531 -6.53 -18.28 -9.36
CA HIS A 531 -6.24 -16.91 -9.79
C HIS A 531 -6.10 -16.82 -11.30
N VAL A 532 -6.41 -15.65 -11.85
CA VAL A 532 -5.96 -15.23 -13.17
C VAL A 532 -5.18 -13.94 -13.02
N THR A 533 -4.01 -13.84 -13.64
CA THR A 533 -3.27 -12.59 -13.73
C THR A 533 -3.02 -12.18 -15.17
N VAL A 534 -3.00 -10.88 -15.42
CA VAL A 534 -2.79 -10.30 -16.75
C VAL A 534 -1.68 -9.27 -16.67
N THR A 535 -0.54 -9.59 -17.27
CA THR A 535 0.60 -8.68 -17.40
C THR A 535 0.40 -7.87 -18.68
N MET A 536 0.60 -6.54 -18.65
CA MET A 536 0.37 -5.71 -19.84
C MET A 536 1.23 -4.44 -19.91
N ASN A 537 1.53 -4.05 -21.15
CA ASN A 537 2.18 -2.81 -21.51
C ASN A 537 1.21 -1.89 -22.25
N VAL A 538 0.98 -0.70 -21.69
CA VAL A 538 0.07 0.32 -22.22
C VAL A 538 0.75 1.68 -22.05
N ASN A 539 1.11 2.33 -23.14
CA ASN A 539 1.57 3.72 -23.08
C ASN A 539 0.33 4.63 -22.93
N HIS A 540 0.30 5.53 -21.94
CA HIS A 540 -0.72 6.59 -21.87
C HIS A 540 -0.14 7.91 -21.35
N THR A 541 -0.57 9.03 -21.94
CA THR A 541 -0.13 10.38 -21.54
C THR A 541 -0.81 10.91 -20.28
N ARG A 542 -1.78 10.15 -19.74
CA ARG A 542 -2.29 10.22 -18.37
C ARG A 542 -2.87 8.87 -17.95
N ARG A 543 -2.20 8.15 -17.04
CA ARG A 543 -2.59 6.78 -16.64
C ARG A 543 -4.00 6.69 -16.02
N GLY A 544 -4.43 7.71 -15.27
CA GLY A 544 -5.71 7.71 -14.55
C GLY A 544 -6.98 7.66 -15.37
N ASP A 545 -6.91 7.93 -16.68
CA ASP A 545 -8.08 7.85 -17.54
C ASP A 545 -8.35 6.43 -18.07
N LEU A 546 -7.38 5.52 -17.95
CA LEU A 546 -7.49 4.12 -18.36
C LEU A 546 -8.45 3.30 -17.48
N SER A 547 -9.12 2.35 -18.11
CA SER A 547 -9.86 1.26 -17.46
C SER A 547 -9.66 -0.04 -18.25
N VAL A 548 -9.57 -1.18 -17.57
CA VAL A 548 -9.34 -2.48 -18.19
C VAL A 548 -10.31 -3.53 -17.66
N GLU A 549 -11.00 -4.20 -18.59
CA GLU A 549 -11.80 -5.38 -18.31
C GLU A 549 -11.11 -6.65 -18.81
N LEU A 550 -11.24 -7.73 -18.05
CA LEU A 550 -11.02 -9.10 -18.51
C LEU A 550 -12.36 -9.83 -18.53
N ARG A 551 -12.67 -10.55 -19.61
CA ARG A 551 -13.86 -11.38 -19.74
C ARG A 551 -13.46 -12.82 -20.05
N SER A 552 -13.98 -13.77 -19.27
CA SER A 552 -13.65 -15.18 -19.39
C SER A 552 -14.48 -15.90 -20.45
N PRO A 553 -14.09 -17.13 -20.87
CA PRO A 553 -14.86 -17.94 -21.79
C PRO A 553 -16.26 -18.29 -21.28
N GLU A 554 -16.44 -18.35 -19.95
CA GLU A 554 -17.71 -18.66 -19.31
C GLU A 554 -18.58 -17.41 -19.02
N GLY A 555 -18.07 -16.22 -19.35
CA GLY A 555 -18.82 -14.95 -19.36
C GLY A 555 -18.68 -14.08 -18.11
N ILE A 556 -17.84 -14.47 -17.14
CA ILE A 556 -17.54 -13.70 -15.92
C ILE A 556 -16.67 -12.49 -16.29
N VAL A 557 -16.86 -11.35 -15.62
CA VAL A 557 -16.18 -10.08 -15.92
C VAL A 557 -15.37 -9.59 -14.72
N SER A 558 -14.07 -9.39 -14.92
CA SER A 558 -13.18 -8.77 -13.93
C SER A 558 -12.80 -7.37 -14.38
N TYR A 559 -13.14 -6.35 -13.59
CA TYR A 559 -12.58 -5.01 -13.74
C TYR A 559 -11.18 -5.03 -13.13
N LEU A 560 -10.17 -5.17 -13.99
CA LEU A 560 -8.76 -5.24 -13.61
C LEU A 560 -8.25 -3.88 -13.17
N SER A 561 -8.62 -2.82 -13.89
CA SER A 561 -8.40 -1.44 -13.47
C SER A 561 -9.62 -0.57 -13.73
N THR A 562 -9.81 0.43 -12.86
CA THR A 562 -10.81 1.49 -12.98
C THR A 562 -10.11 2.84 -13.12
N ALA A 563 -10.75 3.80 -13.76
CA ALA A 563 -10.20 5.15 -13.91
C ALA A 563 -10.05 5.84 -12.55
N ARG A 564 -8.85 6.34 -12.25
CA ARG A 564 -8.48 6.97 -10.98
C ARG A 564 -8.24 8.46 -11.17
N ARG A 565 -9.05 9.31 -10.53
CA ARG A 565 -9.06 10.75 -10.85
C ARG A 565 -7.76 11.48 -10.52
N SER A 566 -7.04 11.07 -9.48
CA SER A 566 -5.80 11.71 -9.01
C SER A 566 -4.58 11.30 -9.84
N ASP A 567 -4.67 10.22 -10.61
CA ASP A 567 -3.54 9.69 -11.38
C ASP A 567 -3.30 10.52 -12.65
N HIS A 568 -2.19 11.27 -12.63
CA HIS A 568 -1.73 12.13 -13.73
C HIS A 568 -0.43 11.60 -14.37
N GLU A 569 -0.03 10.34 -14.09
CA GLU A 569 1.28 9.81 -14.48
C GLU A 569 1.39 9.58 -16.01
N LYS A 570 2.59 9.82 -16.56
CA LYS A 570 2.89 9.82 -18.00
C LYS A 570 3.70 8.60 -18.43
N GLY A 571 3.18 7.43 -18.09
CA GLY A 571 3.78 6.14 -18.47
C GLY A 571 2.80 4.98 -18.64
N GLY A 572 1.52 5.16 -18.28
CA GLY A 572 0.53 4.06 -18.32
C GLY A 572 1.00 2.82 -17.54
N TYR A 573 0.91 1.65 -18.16
CA TYR A 573 1.29 0.37 -17.55
C TYR A 573 2.59 -0.13 -18.21
N ASN A 574 3.59 -0.48 -17.40
CA ASN A 574 4.87 -1.06 -17.83
C ASN A 574 5.11 -2.35 -17.05
N ASP A 575 4.99 -3.49 -17.72
CA ASP A 575 5.04 -4.85 -17.16
C ASP A 575 4.16 -5.03 -15.91
N TRP A 576 3.07 -4.25 -15.83
CA TRP A 576 2.17 -4.29 -14.69
C TRP A 576 1.29 -5.53 -14.78
N THR A 577 1.25 -6.30 -13.70
CA THR A 577 0.42 -7.50 -13.59
C THR A 577 -0.78 -7.19 -12.70
N PHE A 578 -1.96 -7.16 -13.29
CA PHE A 578 -3.24 -7.14 -12.57
C PHE A 578 -3.64 -8.58 -12.20
N MET A 579 -4.44 -8.74 -11.14
CA MET A 579 -4.93 -10.04 -10.66
C MET A 579 -6.45 -10.04 -10.48
N THR A 580 -7.07 -11.22 -10.64
CA THR A 580 -8.46 -11.45 -10.29
C THR A 580 -8.68 -12.85 -9.70
N VAL A 581 -9.56 -12.91 -8.69
CA VAL A 581 -10.09 -14.17 -8.13
C VAL A 581 -11.50 -14.49 -8.61
N ALA A 582 -12.17 -13.61 -9.37
CA ALA A 582 -13.57 -13.81 -9.79
C ALA A 582 -13.80 -15.07 -10.64
N HIS A 583 -12.74 -15.55 -11.30
CA HIS A 583 -12.73 -16.71 -12.20
C HIS A 583 -12.48 -18.05 -11.47
N TRP A 584 -12.53 -18.08 -10.14
CA TRP A 584 -12.26 -19.27 -9.34
C TRP A 584 -13.15 -20.46 -9.74
N GLY A 585 -12.53 -21.61 -9.98
CA GLY A 585 -13.17 -22.85 -10.42
C GLY A 585 -13.55 -22.91 -11.90
N GLU A 586 -13.34 -21.85 -12.70
CA GLU A 586 -13.50 -21.91 -14.16
C GLU A 586 -12.57 -22.95 -14.80
N SER A 587 -12.98 -23.47 -15.96
CA SER A 587 -12.20 -24.45 -16.72
C SER A 587 -11.03 -23.84 -17.49
N GLY A 588 -10.96 -22.52 -17.61
CA GLY A 588 -9.93 -21.78 -18.36
C GLY A 588 -9.98 -21.93 -19.90
N VAL A 589 -10.63 -22.97 -20.42
CA VAL A 589 -10.69 -23.31 -21.85
C VAL A 589 -11.67 -22.40 -22.60
N GLY A 590 -11.22 -21.87 -23.73
CA GLY A 590 -11.99 -21.06 -24.66
C GLY A 590 -11.41 -19.66 -24.85
N LYS A 591 -12.26 -18.73 -25.30
CA LYS A 591 -11.83 -17.38 -25.68
C LYS A 591 -11.80 -16.41 -24.49
N TRP A 592 -10.60 -16.04 -24.05
CA TRP A 592 -10.36 -14.92 -23.13
C TRP A 592 -10.32 -13.60 -23.91
N THR A 593 -10.87 -12.54 -23.31
CA THR A 593 -10.98 -11.22 -23.94
C THR A 593 -10.55 -10.13 -22.97
N VAL A 594 -9.52 -9.35 -23.34
CA VAL A 594 -9.12 -8.12 -22.64
C VAL A 594 -9.72 -6.92 -23.38
N ILE A 595 -10.23 -5.94 -22.65
CA ILE A 595 -10.75 -4.69 -23.22
C ILE A 595 -10.10 -3.51 -22.50
N VAL A 596 -9.32 -2.70 -23.23
CA VAL A 596 -8.65 -1.50 -22.71
C VAL A 596 -9.40 -0.27 -23.23
N LYS A 597 -9.68 0.69 -22.35
CA LYS A 597 -10.53 1.86 -22.61
C LYS A 597 -9.91 3.12 -22.03
N ASP A 598 -9.91 4.22 -22.79
CA ASP A 598 -9.80 5.56 -22.22
C ASP A 598 -11.22 6.04 -21.86
N THR A 599 -11.43 6.31 -20.57
CA THR A 599 -12.75 6.67 -20.02
C THR A 599 -13.09 8.15 -20.14
N LYS A 600 -12.19 8.99 -20.66
CA LYS A 600 -12.43 10.43 -20.89
C LYS A 600 -12.28 10.77 -22.36
N VAL A 601 -12.85 11.93 -22.72
CA VAL A 601 -12.66 12.58 -24.01
C VAL A 601 -11.91 13.87 -23.72
N ASN A 602 -10.59 13.85 -23.86
CA ASN A 602 -9.69 14.94 -23.50
C ASN A 602 -8.44 14.95 -24.43
N GLU A 603 -7.43 15.77 -24.11
CA GLU A 603 -6.18 15.86 -24.85
C GLU A 603 -5.19 14.71 -24.61
N HIS A 604 -5.51 13.77 -23.70
CA HIS A 604 -4.67 12.61 -23.41
C HIS A 604 -5.04 11.45 -24.33
N THR A 605 -4.01 10.72 -24.77
CA THR A 605 -4.13 9.53 -25.60
C THR A 605 -3.08 8.49 -25.20
N GLY A 606 -3.19 7.30 -25.78
CA GLY A 606 -2.20 6.24 -25.66
C GLY A 606 -2.45 5.03 -26.55
N GLU A 607 -1.59 4.03 -26.40
CA GLU A 607 -1.46 2.84 -27.25
C GLU A 607 -1.37 1.60 -26.37
N PHE A 608 -2.19 0.59 -26.66
CA PHE A 608 -2.07 -0.73 -26.04
C PHE A 608 -0.98 -1.50 -26.79
N ILE A 609 0.13 -1.83 -26.13
CA ILE A 609 1.34 -2.36 -26.78
C ILE A 609 1.25 -3.89 -26.88
N ASP A 610 1.18 -4.57 -25.74
CA ASP A 610 1.07 -6.03 -25.62
C ASP A 610 0.56 -6.46 -24.24
N TRP A 611 0.13 -7.72 -24.13
CA TRP A 611 -0.29 -8.35 -22.89
C TRP A 611 -0.01 -9.86 -22.85
N ARG A 612 -0.03 -10.45 -21.65
CA ARG A 612 0.13 -11.89 -21.39
C ARG A 612 -0.94 -12.35 -20.41
N LEU A 613 -1.58 -13.48 -20.71
CA LEU A 613 -2.52 -14.17 -19.82
C LEU A 613 -1.77 -15.22 -19.00
N ASN A 614 -1.93 -15.17 -17.68
CA ASN A 614 -1.43 -16.20 -16.77
C ASN A 614 -2.61 -16.83 -16.01
N LEU A 615 -2.74 -18.14 -16.12
CA LEU A 615 -3.77 -18.94 -15.47
C LEU A 615 -3.13 -19.77 -14.35
N TRP A 616 -3.67 -19.69 -13.14
CA TRP A 616 -3.16 -20.39 -11.95
C TRP A 616 -4.24 -21.30 -11.39
N GLY A 617 -3.90 -22.45 -10.81
CA GLY A 617 -4.93 -23.29 -10.20
C GLY A 617 -4.53 -24.71 -9.80
N LEU A 618 -5.52 -25.59 -9.74
CA LEU A 618 -5.37 -26.99 -9.33
C LEU A 618 -4.61 -27.81 -10.37
N SER A 619 -3.60 -28.58 -9.92
CA SER A 619 -2.98 -29.60 -10.78
C SER A 619 -3.92 -30.80 -11.05
N ILE A 620 -3.87 -31.35 -12.27
CA ILE A 620 -4.59 -32.58 -12.65
C ILE A 620 -3.97 -33.78 -11.93
N ASP A 621 -2.64 -33.91 -11.99
CA ASP A 621 -1.86 -34.83 -11.18
C ASP A 621 -0.87 -34.06 -10.27
N GLY A 622 -1.17 -34.05 -8.99
CA GLY A 622 -0.32 -33.43 -7.97
C GLY A 622 1.02 -34.15 -7.73
N SER A 623 1.17 -35.41 -8.15
CA SER A 623 2.39 -36.18 -7.91
C SER A 623 3.52 -35.89 -8.90
N SER A 624 3.19 -35.28 -10.05
CA SER A 624 4.13 -34.86 -11.10
C SER A 624 4.33 -33.34 -11.16
N GLN A 625 3.64 -32.56 -10.34
CA GLN A 625 3.70 -31.10 -10.34
C GLN A 625 4.98 -30.57 -9.66
N PRO A 626 5.86 -29.81 -10.35
CA PRO A 626 7.01 -29.15 -9.73
C PRO A 626 6.59 -27.96 -8.86
N LEU A 627 7.50 -27.51 -7.98
CA LEU A 627 7.37 -26.20 -7.34
C LEU A 627 7.46 -25.08 -8.39
N HIS A 628 6.76 -23.97 -8.14
CA HIS A 628 6.84 -22.79 -9.01
C HIS A 628 8.28 -22.22 -9.01
N PRO A 629 8.83 -21.79 -10.15
CA PRO A 629 10.14 -21.15 -10.20
C PRO A 629 10.28 -19.96 -9.24
N MET A 630 11.49 -19.70 -8.77
CA MET A 630 11.78 -18.46 -8.03
C MET A 630 11.81 -17.29 -9.03
N PRO A 631 11.00 -16.23 -8.84
CA PRO A 631 10.89 -15.13 -9.81
C PRO A 631 12.24 -14.53 -10.21
N ASP A 632 12.44 -14.20 -11.48
CA ASP A 632 13.66 -13.53 -11.94
C ASP A 632 13.42 -12.24 -12.77
N GLN A 633 14.43 -11.79 -13.52
CA GLN A 633 14.36 -10.54 -14.30
C GLN A 633 13.95 -10.75 -15.77
N HIS A 634 13.71 -12.00 -16.12
CA HIS A 634 13.38 -12.54 -17.44
C HIS A 634 12.08 -13.37 -17.37
N ASP A 635 11.33 -13.30 -16.26
CA ASP A 635 9.97 -13.85 -16.10
C ASP A 635 9.01 -13.35 -17.20
N ASP A 636 9.35 -12.25 -17.86
CA ASP A 636 8.63 -11.61 -18.96
C ASP A 636 9.33 -11.74 -20.34
N ASP A 637 10.56 -12.28 -20.45
CA ASP A 637 11.31 -12.43 -21.72
C ASP A 637 10.83 -13.66 -22.52
N HIS A 638 9.63 -13.59 -23.13
CA HIS A 638 9.01 -14.71 -23.88
C HIS A 638 8.77 -14.42 -25.36
N SER A 639 8.39 -15.47 -26.11
CA SER A 639 7.96 -15.37 -27.50
C SER A 639 6.71 -14.49 -27.65
N ILE A 640 6.75 -13.57 -28.62
CA ILE A 640 5.66 -12.65 -28.94
C ILE A 640 4.94 -13.12 -30.20
N GLU A 641 3.62 -13.28 -30.10
CA GLU A 641 2.68 -13.51 -31.19
C GLU A 641 1.83 -12.26 -31.44
N ASP A 642 1.31 -12.07 -32.65
CA ASP A 642 0.45 -10.91 -32.97
C ASP A 642 -1.01 -11.21 -32.58
N ALA A 643 -1.65 -10.31 -31.84
CA ALA A 643 -2.95 -10.52 -31.24
C ALA A 643 -4.12 -10.30 -32.21
N ILE A 644 -5.28 -10.91 -31.91
CA ILE A 644 -6.54 -10.56 -32.59
C ILE A 644 -7.09 -9.29 -31.95
N VAL A 645 -7.23 -8.22 -32.73
CA VAL A 645 -7.65 -6.89 -32.28
C VAL A 645 -8.96 -6.44 -32.94
N ALA A 646 -9.84 -5.80 -32.18
CA ALA A 646 -11.09 -5.18 -32.66
C ALA A 646 -11.48 -3.98 -31.77
N THR A 647 -12.51 -3.21 -32.16
CA THR A 647 -13.13 -2.19 -31.30
C THR A 647 -14.57 -2.58 -30.94
N THR A 648 -15.03 -2.16 -29.76
CA THR A 648 -16.41 -2.37 -29.32
C THR A 648 -16.93 -1.19 -28.50
N SER A 649 -18.25 -1.02 -28.44
CA SER A 649 -18.89 -0.16 -27.44
C SER A 649 -18.80 -0.81 -26.06
N VAL A 650 -18.42 -0.01 -25.05
CA VAL A 650 -18.25 -0.44 -23.65
C VAL A 650 -18.96 0.56 -22.75
N HIS A 651 -20.12 0.18 -22.20
CA HIS A 651 -20.74 0.93 -21.12
C HIS A 651 -19.77 1.02 -19.93
N PRO A 652 -19.72 2.14 -19.19
CA PRO A 652 -18.90 2.22 -17.99
C PRO A 652 -19.29 1.11 -17.01
N GLY A 653 -18.28 0.46 -16.42
CA GLY A 653 -18.46 -0.53 -15.36
C GLY A 653 -19.12 0.08 -14.10
N PRO A 654 -19.43 -0.76 -13.09
CA PRO A 654 -20.05 -0.31 -11.86
C PRO A 654 -19.20 0.78 -11.22
N THR A 655 -19.73 1.99 -11.22
CA THR A 655 -19.12 3.14 -10.56
C THR A 655 -19.76 3.22 -9.19
N LYS A 656 -18.95 3.01 -8.13
CA LYS A 656 -19.24 3.18 -6.70
C LYS A 656 -20.69 2.99 -6.25
N THR A 657 -20.91 1.97 -5.41
CA THR A 657 -22.11 1.82 -4.60
C THR A 657 -22.37 3.09 -3.78
N ASP A 658 -23.28 3.95 -4.29
CA ASP A 658 -23.67 5.20 -3.64
C ASP A 658 -24.33 4.91 -2.28
N SER A 659 -24.17 5.81 -1.33
CA SER A 659 -24.81 5.67 0.00
C SER A 659 -26.33 5.58 -0.16
N PRO A 660 -27.00 4.55 0.42
CA PRO A 660 -28.41 4.31 0.16
C PRO A 660 -29.25 5.53 0.52
N SER A 661 -30.07 5.97 -0.42
CA SER A 661 -30.92 7.15 -0.25
C SER A 661 -31.93 6.94 0.87
N VAL A 662 -32.18 7.99 1.65
CA VAL A 662 -33.15 7.94 2.76
C VAL A 662 -34.52 7.54 2.20
N PRO A 663 -35.14 6.45 2.66
CA PRO A 663 -36.43 6.01 2.13
C PRO A 663 -37.50 7.07 2.32
N THR A 664 -38.08 7.54 1.21
CA THR A 664 -39.33 8.30 1.27
C THR A 664 -40.48 7.31 1.47
N ASP A 665 -41.01 7.26 2.69
CA ASP A 665 -42.14 6.41 3.07
C ASP A 665 -43.40 6.64 2.21
N ILE A 666 -43.56 5.83 1.16
CA ILE A 666 -44.86 5.53 0.55
C ILE A 666 -44.96 4.01 0.37
N VAL A 667 -45.30 3.32 1.46
CA VAL A 667 -45.82 1.96 1.39
C VAL A 667 -47.25 2.03 0.87
N ASP A 668 -47.53 1.37 -0.26
CA ASP A 668 -48.89 0.93 -0.56
C ASP A 668 -48.89 -0.51 -1.09
N ARG A 669 -49.82 -1.33 -0.59
CA ARG A 669 -49.85 -2.79 -0.78
C ARG A 669 -51.14 -3.17 -1.52
N PRO A 670 -51.05 -3.93 -2.63
CA PRO A 670 -52.23 -4.19 -3.47
C PRO A 670 -53.26 -5.10 -2.78
N VAL A 671 -54.53 -4.69 -2.83
CA VAL A 671 -55.70 -5.54 -2.57
C VAL A 671 -56.79 -5.29 -3.63
N ASN A 672 -57.33 -6.37 -4.19
CA ASN A 672 -58.28 -6.32 -5.31
C ASN A 672 -59.72 -6.04 -4.86
N ALA A 673 -60.36 -5.01 -5.41
CA ALA A 673 -61.82 -4.91 -5.49
C ALA A 673 -62.30 -4.04 -6.69
N LYS A 674 -63.36 -4.51 -7.35
CA LYS A 674 -64.18 -3.85 -8.38
C LYS A 674 -65.65 -4.24 -8.07
N PRO A 675 -66.73 -3.58 -8.58
CA PRO A 675 -66.73 -2.48 -9.56
C PRO A 675 -67.80 -1.36 -9.39
N THR A 676 -67.68 -0.34 -10.24
CA THR A 676 -68.75 0.54 -10.79
C THR A 676 -69.38 1.65 -9.91
N ALA A 677 -69.04 2.90 -10.23
CA ALA A 677 -70.02 3.97 -10.53
C ALA A 677 -69.36 5.10 -11.36
N GLN A 678 -70.15 5.81 -12.16
CA GLN A 678 -69.79 6.95 -13.04
C GLN A 678 -70.81 8.10 -12.77
N PRO A 679 -70.68 9.31 -13.36
CA PRO A 679 -69.46 10.07 -13.72
C PRO A 679 -69.55 11.58 -13.37
N SER A 680 -68.44 12.32 -13.46
CA SER A 680 -68.48 13.73 -13.92
C SER A 680 -67.15 14.20 -14.53
N THR A 681 -67.27 14.78 -15.73
CA THR A 681 -66.25 15.48 -16.53
C THR A 681 -66.84 16.85 -16.93
N PRO A 682 -66.11 17.80 -17.57
CA PRO A 682 -64.74 17.74 -18.10
C PRO A 682 -63.81 18.89 -17.62
N SER A 683 -62.58 18.86 -18.15
CA SER A 683 -61.63 19.98 -18.17
C SER A 683 -61.97 20.97 -19.30
N ASP A 684 -61.49 22.21 -19.21
CA ASP A 684 -61.11 23.00 -20.39
C ASP A 684 -60.01 24.03 -20.07
N ALA A 685 -59.26 24.43 -21.10
CA ALA A 685 -58.14 25.39 -21.10
C ALA A 685 -58.39 26.42 -22.26
N PRO A 686 -57.43 27.05 -22.98
CA PRO A 686 -55.98 27.27 -22.77
C PRO A 686 -55.49 28.72 -23.10
N THR A 687 -54.15 28.94 -23.09
CA THR A 687 -53.39 29.99 -23.84
C THR A 687 -53.60 31.48 -23.44
N GLU A 688 -52.74 32.46 -23.79
CA GLU A 688 -51.63 32.51 -24.77
C GLU A 688 -50.42 33.39 -24.31
N GLN A 689 -49.51 33.75 -25.24
CA GLN A 689 -48.25 34.50 -25.08
C GLN A 689 -48.48 36.06 -25.18
N THR A 690 -47.54 37.02 -25.22
CA THR A 690 -46.09 37.11 -25.53
C THR A 690 -45.48 38.42 -24.93
N SER A 691 -44.25 38.80 -25.29
CA SER A 691 -43.43 39.93 -24.77
C SER A 691 -43.23 41.10 -25.75
N GLU A 692 -42.94 42.34 -25.26
CA GLU A 692 -42.00 43.31 -25.92
C GLU A 692 -41.63 44.57 -25.05
N ALA A 693 -40.76 45.48 -25.56
CA ALA A 693 -40.11 46.64 -24.87
C ALA A 693 -40.46 48.01 -25.55
N PRO A 694 -39.74 49.20 -25.50
CA PRO A 694 -38.35 49.55 -25.09
C PRO A 694 -38.16 50.89 -24.28
N THR A 695 -36.94 51.50 -24.29
CA THR A 695 -36.41 52.63 -23.45
C THR A 695 -36.33 54.02 -24.14
N PRO A 696 -36.03 55.18 -23.46
CA PRO A 696 -34.64 55.76 -23.48
C PRO A 696 -34.18 56.81 -22.38
N ALA A 697 -32.83 57.02 -22.29
CA ALA A 697 -32.05 58.26 -21.92
C ALA A 697 -31.87 58.80 -20.45
N LYS A 698 -30.92 59.76 -20.24
CA LYS A 698 -30.19 60.07 -18.94
C LYS A 698 -29.59 61.52 -18.82
N PRO A 699 -29.49 62.14 -17.61
CA PRO A 699 -28.21 62.69 -17.00
C PRO A 699 -28.21 62.71 -15.41
N GLY A 700 -27.28 63.27 -14.60
CA GLY A 700 -25.88 63.74 -14.78
C GLY A 700 -25.20 64.65 -13.67
N ALA A 701 -24.62 64.06 -12.60
CA ALA A 701 -23.43 64.49 -11.77
C ALA A 701 -23.33 65.74 -10.79
N THR A 702 -22.53 65.55 -9.70
CA THR A 702 -21.72 66.50 -8.82
C THR A 702 -22.20 66.86 -7.37
N GLU A 703 -21.27 67.15 -6.43
CA GLU A 703 -21.39 67.30 -4.94
C GLU A 703 -21.38 68.78 -4.39
N SER A 704 -21.07 69.22 -3.14
CA SER A 704 -20.54 68.74 -1.79
C SER A 704 -20.78 69.86 -0.70
N PRO A 705 -20.11 70.07 0.49
CA PRO A 705 -19.31 69.27 1.47
C PRO A 705 -19.63 69.55 3.01
N SER A 706 -18.74 69.15 3.97
CA SER A 706 -18.63 69.55 5.43
C SER A 706 -19.53 68.81 6.45
N ALA A 707 -19.40 68.81 7.81
CA ALA A 707 -18.49 69.37 8.87
C ALA A 707 -18.42 68.36 10.09
N THR A 708 -17.67 68.33 11.21
CA THR A 708 -16.79 69.21 12.07
C THR A 708 -17.46 70.18 13.08
N PHE A 709 -17.01 70.43 14.35
CA PHE A 709 -15.85 69.97 15.16
C PHE A 709 -16.11 70.00 16.71
N SER A 710 -15.16 69.52 17.53
CA SER A 710 -15.05 69.64 19.01
C SER A 710 -13.59 69.96 19.44
N SER A 711 -13.35 70.37 20.70
CA SER A 711 -12.03 70.76 21.25
C SER A 711 -12.01 70.74 22.80
N ASP A 712 -10.89 70.76 23.54
CA ASP A 712 -9.55 70.17 23.32
C ASP A 712 -8.76 70.11 24.65
N SER A 713 -7.83 69.14 24.79
CA SER A 713 -6.73 69.08 25.78
C SER A 713 -5.95 67.74 25.65
N PHE A 714 -4.64 67.61 25.86
CA PHE A 714 -3.47 68.51 25.77
C PHE A 714 -2.20 67.61 25.75
N LEU A 715 -1.04 68.08 25.26
CA LEU A 715 0.30 67.43 25.12
C LEU A 715 0.69 66.90 23.71
N PRO A 716 2.00 66.94 23.34
CA PRO A 716 2.49 66.64 21.99
C PRO A 716 2.81 65.16 21.73
N SER A 717 2.92 64.78 20.45
CA SER A 717 3.20 63.41 20.00
C SER A 717 4.57 63.26 19.31
N PHE A 718 5.17 62.07 19.44
CA PHE A 718 6.56 61.76 19.03
C PHE A 718 6.66 61.02 17.67
N PHE A 719 5.57 60.94 16.88
CA PHE A 719 5.50 60.14 15.66
C PHE A 719 5.16 60.98 14.42
N PRO A 720 5.67 60.63 13.23
CA PRO A 720 5.42 61.38 12.00
C PRO A 720 3.94 61.31 11.60
N THR A 721 3.28 62.46 11.55
CA THR A 721 1.90 62.59 11.10
C THR A 721 1.84 62.61 9.57
N PHE A 722 1.80 61.42 8.96
CA PHE A 722 1.23 61.29 7.61
C PHE A 722 -0.17 61.90 7.62
N GLY A 723 -0.44 62.84 6.72
CA GLY A 723 -1.54 63.83 6.81
C GLY A 723 -2.97 63.29 6.59
N ALA A 724 -3.34 62.23 7.30
CA ALA A 724 -4.62 61.56 7.23
C ALA A 724 -5.50 61.84 8.46
N SER A 725 -6.81 61.58 8.37
CA SER A 725 -7.74 61.84 9.48
C SER A 725 -7.42 60.98 10.71
N LYS A 726 -7.81 61.43 11.92
CA LYS A 726 -7.69 60.63 13.17
C LYS A 726 -8.28 59.21 13.02
N ARG A 727 -9.34 59.05 12.21
CA ARG A 727 -10.00 57.77 11.93
C ARG A 727 -9.18 56.89 10.98
N THR A 728 -8.55 57.50 9.97
CA THR A 728 -7.63 56.83 9.05
C THR A 728 -6.34 56.40 9.76
N GLN A 729 -5.80 57.25 10.64
CA GLN A 729 -4.60 56.97 11.41
C GLN A 729 -4.79 55.76 12.35
N ALA A 730 -5.97 55.63 12.97
CA ALA A 730 -6.34 54.44 13.74
C ALA A 730 -6.36 53.15 12.90
N TRP A 731 -6.90 53.20 11.68
CA TRP A 731 -6.87 52.07 10.74
C TRP A 731 -5.45 51.73 10.28
N ILE A 732 -4.58 52.71 10.05
CA ILE A 732 -3.17 52.50 9.70
C ILE A 732 -2.43 51.80 10.85
N TYR A 733 -2.59 52.25 12.09
CA TYR A 733 -1.96 51.57 13.24
C TYR A 733 -2.54 50.18 13.50
N ALA A 734 -3.84 49.96 13.27
CA ALA A 734 -4.45 48.64 13.35
C ALA A 734 -3.90 47.68 12.27
N ALA A 735 -3.77 48.15 11.03
CA ALA A 735 -3.18 47.38 9.94
C ALA A 735 -1.70 47.04 10.20
N ILE A 736 -0.90 48.00 10.68
CA ILE A 736 0.49 47.76 11.10
C ILE A 736 0.55 46.73 12.24
N GLY A 737 -0.37 46.81 13.22
CA GLY A 737 -0.49 45.81 14.29
C GLY A 737 -0.76 44.41 13.74
N SER A 738 -1.73 44.25 12.84
CA SER A 738 -2.04 42.98 12.18
C SER A 738 -0.87 42.44 11.35
N ILE A 739 -0.14 43.30 10.63
CA ILE A 739 1.06 42.92 9.87
C ILE A 739 2.16 42.44 10.81
N ILE A 740 2.39 43.13 11.95
CA ILE A 740 3.38 42.69 12.95
C ILE A 740 2.99 41.32 13.54
N VAL A 741 1.72 41.10 13.88
CA VAL A 741 1.23 39.80 14.37
C VAL A 741 1.40 38.71 13.30
N PHE A 742 1.11 38.99 12.03
CA PHE A 742 1.30 38.06 10.91
C PHE A 742 2.79 37.73 10.69
N CYS A 743 3.68 38.72 10.73
CA CYS A 743 5.12 38.51 10.63
C CYS A 743 5.70 37.74 11.83
N ILE A 744 5.18 37.96 13.05
CA ILE A 744 5.53 37.14 14.21
C ILE A 744 5.02 35.70 14.04
N GLY A 745 3.79 35.51 13.53
CA GLY A 745 3.24 34.19 13.19
C GLY A 745 4.09 33.45 12.16
N LEU A 746 4.52 34.11 11.09
CA LEU A 746 5.47 33.58 10.11
C LEU A 746 6.84 33.29 10.73
N GLY A 747 7.35 34.16 11.59
CA GLY A 747 8.60 33.96 12.32
C GLY A 747 8.56 32.70 13.19
N VAL A 748 7.50 32.52 13.97
CA VAL A 748 7.25 31.32 14.78
C VAL A 748 7.06 30.09 13.88
N TYR A 749 6.30 30.20 12.78
CA TYR A 749 6.13 29.11 11.82
C TYR A 749 7.46 28.66 11.21
N PHE A 750 8.30 29.58 10.73
CA PHE A 750 9.62 29.26 10.21
C PHE A 750 10.58 28.77 11.30
N GLN A 751 10.46 29.24 12.54
CA GLN A 751 11.26 28.72 13.66
C GLN A 751 10.84 27.31 14.08
N VAL A 752 9.53 26.99 14.02
CA VAL A 752 8.99 25.63 14.22
C VAL A 752 9.38 24.72 13.06
N GLN A 753 9.28 25.18 11.81
CA GLN A 753 9.75 24.41 10.63
C GLN A 753 11.26 24.19 10.66
N ARG A 754 12.06 25.19 11.08
CA ARG A 754 13.51 25.03 11.28
C ARG A 754 13.81 24.04 12.41
N ARG A 755 13.06 24.06 13.53
CA ARG A 755 13.18 23.05 14.59
C ARG A 755 12.76 21.66 14.13
N LYS A 756 11.71 21.52 13.32
CA LYS A 756 11.33 20.24 12.69
C LYS A 756 12.42 19.73 11.74
N ARG A 757 13.02 20.59 10.92
CA ARG A 757 14.17 20.21 10.07
C ARG A 757 15.37 19.77 10.90
N LEU A 758 15.76 20.54 11.92
CA LEU A 758 16.88 20.17 12.82
C LEU A 758 16.62 18.87 13.59
N ARG A 759 15.37 18.59 13.97
CA ARG A 759 14.99 17.32 14.63
C ARG A 759 14.79 16.14 13.65
N ASN A 760 15.02 16.38 12.36
CA ASN A 760 14.99 15.40 11.27
C ASN A 760 16.32 15.43 10.47
N ASP A 761 17.37 16.07 11.00
CA ASP A 761 18.72 16.11 10.44
C ASP A 761 19.56 15.06 11.20
N PRO A 762 20.05 13.97 10.56
CA PRO A 762 20.58 12.79 11.26
C PRO A 762 21.98 12.98 11.89
N ARG A 763 22.39 14.21 12.20
CA ARG A 763 23.79 14.57 12.50
C ARG A 763 24.11 14.93 13.95
N ASP A 764 23.13 15.29 14.75
CA ASP A 764 23.34 15.76 16.13
C ASP A 764 23.00 14.67 17.20
N ASP A 765 23.05 13.38 16.84
CA ASP A 765 22.74 12.25 17.73
C ASP A 765 23.98 11.77 18.54
N TYR A 766 24.89 12.71 18.86
CA TYR A 766 26.05 12.51 19.74
C TYR A 766 26.36 13.80 20.53
N ASP A 767 25.79 13.92 21.73
CA ASP A 767 26.46 14.65 22.82
C ASP A 767 26.34 13.83 24.11
N PHE A 768 27.38 13.87 24.94
CA PHE A 768 27.52 12.98 26.10
C PHE A 768 27.05 13.68 27.37
N GLU A 769 25.88 13.30 27.91
CA GLU A 769 25.57 13.58 29.31
C GLU A 769 26.53 12.79 30.21
N MET A 770 27.59 13.44 30.69
CA MET A 770 28.41 12.89 31.76
C MET A 770 27.62 12.86 33.06
N ILE A 771 27.63 11.73 33.74
CA ILE A 771 27.16 11.60 35.11
C ILE A 771 28.16 12.32 36.03
N GLU A 772 27.69 13.30 36.79
CA GLU A 772 28.34 13.79 38.01
C GLU A 772 27.41 13.50 39.21
N ASP A 773 27.99 12.95 40.27
CA ASP A 773 27.28 12.43 41.45
C ASP A 773 27.17 13.48 42.60
N GLU A 774 26.51 13.06 43.69
CA GLU A 774 26.56 13.60 45.07
C GLU A 774 25.87 14.96 45.40
N ASP A 775 24.67 14.82 46.02
CA ASP A 775 24.30 15.26 47.38
C ASP A 775 24.27 16.75 47.86
N GLU A 776 23.20 17.00 48.65
CA GLU A 776 22.97 18.01 49.71
C GLU A 776 23.25 19.53 49.52
N GLY A 777 22.37 20.36 50.12
CA GLY A 777 22.88 21.49 50.92
C GLY A 777 22.39 22.93 50.68
N HIS A 778 21.12 23.23 51.04
CA HIS A 778 20.64 24.56 51.49
C HIS A 778 20.65 25.79 50.55
N ALA A 779 19.90 26.82 50.97
CA ALA A 779 19.50 27.99 50.17
C ALA A 779 20.21 29.30 50.59
N THR A 780 20.20 30.33 49.72
CA THR A 780 19.75 31.69 50.07
C THR A 780 19.64 32.67 48.87
N ASN A 781 19.01 33.82 49.12
CA ASN A 781 18.69 34.89 48.16
C ASN A 781 19.89 35.53 47.44
N GLY A 782 19.70 36.02 46.20
CA GLY A 782 20.63 36.95 45.53
C GLY A 782 20.04 37.64 44.30
N ARG A 783 20.30 38.94 44.12
CA ARG A 783 19.73 39.79 43.04
C ARG A 783 20.85 40.47 42.24
N SER A 784 20.71 40.53 40.91
CA SER A 784 21.34 41.52 40.00
C SER A 784 22.88 41.53 39.84
N GLY A 785 23.36 41.25 38.62
CA GLY A 785 24.71 41.61 38.16
C GLY A 785 24.81 41.67 36.63
N ARG A 786 25.25 42.80 36.06
CA ARG A 786 25.41 43.03 34.61
C ARG A 786 26.82 43.54 34.32
N THR A 787 27.54 42.88 33.40
CA THR A 787 28.84 43.38 32.92
C THR A 787 29.13 42.95 31.48
N GLN A 788 29.60 43.89 30.66
CA GLN A 788 30.23 43.60 29.36
C GLN A 788 31.75 43.56 29.53
N ARG A 789 32.45 42.87 28.62
CA ARG A 789 33.78 43.30 28.10
C ARG A 789 33.93 42.84 26.65
N ARG A 790 34.89 43.44 25.93
CA ARG A 790 34.99 43.44 24.45
C ARG A 790 36.46 43.58 24.01
N GLY A 791 36.79 43.09 22.82
CA GLY A 791 38.15 43.06 22.25
C GLY A 791 38.93 41.80 22.71
N GLY A 792 39.79 41.18 21.90
CA GLY A 792 40.36 41.54 20.58
C GLY A 792 41.84 41.14 20.58
N GLU A 793 42.52 40.83 19.47
CA GLU A 793 42.17 40.84 18.04
C GLU A 793 43.25 39.99 17.28
N LEU A 794 43.31 40.05 15.94
CA LEU A 794 44.29 39.38 15.04
C LEU A 794 44.05 37.86 14.80
N TYR A 795 44.29 37.29 13.60
CA TYR A 795 44.79 37.86 12.33
C TYR A 795 43.84 37.52 11.16
N ASN A 796 43.89 38.30 10.07
CA ASN A 796 43.09 38.12 8.86
C ASN A 796 43.98 38.12 7.60
N ALA A 797 43.55 37.42 6.53
CA ALA A 797 44.20 37.41 5.22
C ALA A 797 43.14 37.51 4.11
N PHE A 798 43.19 38.60 3.35
CA PHE A 798 42.24 38.95 2.29
C PHE A 798 42.44 38.02 1.06
N ALA A 799 41.43 37.55 0.33
CA ALA A 799 40.22 38.20 -0.21
C ALA A 799 40.51 39.15 -1.40
N GLY A 800 39.67 39.05 -2.44
CA GLY A 800 39.77 39.85 -3.67
C GLY A 800 38.53 39.64 -4.54
N GLU A 801 37.77 40.72 -4.75
CA GLU A 801 36.58 40.83 -5.58
C GLU A 801 36.86 41.78 -6.76
N SER A 802 36.10 41.67 -7.85
CA SER A 802 35.85 42.78 -8.78
C SER A 802 34.65 42.47 -9.67
N ASP A 803 33.56 43.22 -9.52
CA ASP A 803 32.43 43.25 -10.45
C ASP A 803 32.74 44.15 -11.67
N GLU A 804 31.98 43.99 -12.77
CA GLU A 804 31.31 45.11 -13.46
C GLU A 804 30.25 44.61 -14.48
N GLU A 805 29.42 45.52 -15.01
CA GLU A 805 28.08 45.26 -15.56
C GLU A 805 27.98 45.19 -17.13
N PRO A 806 26.81 44.78 -17.71
CA PRO A 806 26.70 44.38 -19.12
C PRO A 806 26.19 45.47 -20.10
N LEU A 807 26.27 45.19 -21.41
CA LEU A 807 25.66 45.98 -22.48
C LEU A 807 25.10 45.11 -23.64
N PHE A 808 24.05 45.61 -24.29
CA PHE A 808 23.49 45.15 -25.58
C PHE A 808 23.77 46.21 -26.67
N SER A 809 24.01 45.77 -27.91
CA SER A 809 23.76 46.56 -29.14
C SER A 809 23.79 45.67 -30.39
N ASP A 810 23.05 46.05 -31.43
CA ASP A 810 22.83 45.31 -32.68
C ASP A 810 23.82 45.65 -33.83
N GLU A 811 23.42 45.33 -35.06
CA GLU A 811 23.93 45.76 -36.39
C GLU A 811 24.96 44.86 -37.12
N GLU A 812 24.41 44.02 -38.01
CA GLU A 812 24.72 43.79 -39.44
C GLU A 812 26.13 44.09 -40.01
N ASP A 813 26.72 43.11 -40.72
CA ASP A 813 26.99 43.26 -42.18
C ASP A 813 27.27 41.90 -42.89
N GLU A 814 27.07 41.85 -44.21
CA GLU A 814 27.15 40.67 -45.12
C GLU A 814 28.51 40.66 -45.93
N PRO A 815 28.78 39.95 -47.06
CA PRO A 815 27.99 38.94 -47.80
C PRO A 815 28.72 37.65 -48.34
N TYR A 816 27.91 36.73 -48.89
CA TYR A 816 28.15 35.85 -50.06
C TYR A 816 29.36 34.87 -50.14
N ARG A 817 29.03 33.60 -50.46
CA ARG A 817 29.25 33.08 -51.83
C ARG A 817 28.42 31.84 -52.21
N ASP A 818 27.79 31.86 -53.38
CA ASP A 818 27.06 30.72 -53.96
C ASP A 818 27.94 29.57 -54.43
N GLN A 819 27.37 28.35 -54.46
CA GLN A 819 27.25 27.66 -55.76
C GLN A 819 26.03 26.72 -55.88
N ALA A 820 24.98 27.28 -56.48
CA ALA A 820 24.03 26.63 -57.41
C ALA A 820 24.71 25.65 -58.41
N LEU A 821 24.04 24.72 -59.10
CA LEU A 821 22.62 24.27 -59.19
C LEU A 821 22.60 22.95 -60.01
N SER A 822 21.53 22.14 -59.95
CA SER A 822 20.76 21.65 -61.13
C SER A 822 19.83 20.47 -60.80
N GLU A 823 18.71 20.39 -61.52
CA GLU A 823 17.59 19.48 -61.26
C GLU A 823 17.55 18.25 -62.18
N ASP A 824 16.64 17.32 -61.86
CA ASP A 824 15.90 16.42 -62.76
C ASP A 824 16.61 15.57 -63.83
N ARG A 825 16.37 14.24 -63.76
CA ARG A 825 15.66 13.57 -64.87
C ARG A 825 14.92 12.27 -64.55
N GLU A 826 13.85 12.09 -65.32
CA GLU A 826 12.85 11.01 -65.24
C GLU A 826 13.22 9.77 -66.12
N ARG A 827 12.58 8.62 -65.81
CA ARG A 827 12.18 7.47 -66.70
C ARG A 827 13.11 6.29 -67.06
N ARG A 828 12.63 5.11 -66.58
CA ARG A 828 12.28 3.86 -67.30
C ARG A 828 13.34 3.01 -68.04
N ARG A 829 13.54 1.77 -67.54
CA ARG A 829 13.25 0.43 -68.15
C ARG A 829 13.96 -0.65 -67.27
N SER A 830 13.42 -1.78 -66.80
CA SER A 830 12.37 -2.76 -67.21
C SER A 830 12.86 -3.96 -68.06
N THR A 831 13.26 -5.06 -67.40
CA THR A 831 13.32 -6.49 -67.88
C THR A 831 13.97 -7.35 -66.76
N SER A 832 13.69 -8.65 -66.53
CA SER A 832 12.52 -9.51 -66.86
C SER A 832 12.69 -10.93 -66.29
N GLY A 833 11.63 -11.50 -65.70
CA GLY A 833 11.43 -12.96 -65.46
C GLY A 833 12.22 -13.63 -64.32
N ASP A 834 12.06 -14.93 -64.03
CA ASP A 834 10.98 -15.93 -64.33
C ASP A 834 11.39 -17.31 -63.72
N HIS A 835 10.53 -18.26 -63.32
CA HIS A 835 9.06 -18.29 -63.13
C HIS A 835 8.63 -19.40 -62.12
N ALA A 836 7.44 -19.25 -61.51
CA ALA A 836 6.62 -20.20 -60.72
C ALA A 836 7.14 -21.58 -60.26
N ARG A 837 7.16 -21.81 -58.94
CA ARG A 837 6.37 -22.88 -58.29
C ARG A 837 6.21 -22.67 -56.78
#